data_AF-A0AA41Z641-F1
#
_entry.id   AF-A0AA41Z641-F1
#
_cell.length_a   1.000
_cell.length_b   1.000
_cell.length_c   1.000
_cell.angle_alpha   90.00
_cell.angle_beta   90.00
_cell.angle_gamma   90.00
#
_symmetry.space_group_name_H-M   'P 1'
#
loop_
_entity.id
_entity.type
_entity.pdbx_description
1 polymer ?
#
loop_
_entity_poly.entity_id
_entity_poly.type
_entity_poly.pdbx_seq_one_letter_code
_entity_poly.pdbx_strand_id
1 'polypeptide(L)'
;MGERVRIAIVGSGPAGLSAAARAAQLGLSHLLLEKTDHLSDTIYKYQKGKHVMATPSQLVLRSDMDFAAGKREAILGRWNDQAAERGIDVAYNAEVKAIGGTGEAIPGSIHKIVERKRDGTSETREIQRHAPPYRLTLTDGREIVADAVILAIGTQGNPNLMRCAGADLPCVQYQLDDPAAYNDEHIFVIGGGDAGIENALGLAADEAQGNVVTLVNRSAEFATAKGANVKALMAASEAGRVTILTESTTSKIEPGQITLDTRDGEVKLRCDRVIARMGSAPPRGFVESCGIEFTSGDRLAFPRLSPMFESTAPGIFVIGALAGYPLIKHCMNQGHDVVEFINGNTELKPADEPILAAKFAALPEKRSVSEWLEFLRSNVSILEGLSPLQMREFMLDSEVRAYRAGEVIFEKHAPGSSLFGVARGRALVEVAPGVDVPIDQGSIFGEVGLISGRRRGATIRAGEPSIMVEVSRTAALKLMSSNPPAKRAITRISTERQLLQMFGAGLTSADVAEVLDSAEILTVKAGETILNEGDAGNDIYVIRVGSMIVEKKIGGKNVFLSYLPAGSYVGEMALIAGTPRTATVRATVRSEVIRLNGDAFARLMAAKPALLERARRDMAARQDVNAFVESRKHSFSTVVDMYSETAKFLVDNGIGEATDVLLIDENLCVGCDNCEKACADSHEGLSRLDREAGRTYAHLHVPTSCRHCEHPHCMADCPPNAIHRGPDGEVFIDETCIGCGNCQRNCPYGVIRMDSVPPEKPGLLQWLLFGRGPGPGEPSKKWRHKHAEPGVEKPKKAIKCDMCSGIDGGPACVRACPTGAAIRVAPEDFLTVARLGREAT
;
A
#
# COMPACT_ATOMS: atom_id res chain seq x y z
N MET A 1 32.32 -41.66 -16.86
CA MET A 1 32.91 -40.62 -15.98
C MET A 1 32.35 -39.31 -16.47
N GLY A 2 31.56 -38.60 -15.66
CA GLY A 2 30.86 -37.38 -16.09
C GLY A 2 31.83 -36.27 -16.51
N GLU A 3 31.36 -35.37 -17.35
CA GLU A 3 32.10 -34.18 -17.74
C GLU A 3 32.46 -33.36 -16.49
N ARG A 4 33.76 -33.06 -16.30
CA ARG A 4 34.24 -32.27 -15.15
C ARG A 4 34.58 -30.86 -15.62
N VAL A 5 33.93 -29.88 -15.02
CA VAL A 5 34.16 -28.45 -15.29
C VAL A 5 34.61 -27.72 -14.04
N ARG A 6 35.28 -26.57 -14.21
CA ARG A 6 35.62 -25.73 -13.05
C ARG A 6 34.37 -25.06 -12.48
N ILE A 7 33.46 -24.60 -13.34
CA ILE A 7 32.24 -23.88 -12.92
C ILE A 7 31.00 -24.46 -13.64
N ALA A 8 30.05 -25.01 -12.91
CA ALA A 8 28.72 -25.31 -13.44
C ALA A 8 27.75 -24.16 -13.10
N ILE A 9 27.05 -23.63 -14.09
CA ILE A 9 26.11 -22.52 -13.92
C ILE A 9 24.71 -23.05 -14.21
N VAL A 10 23.81 -23.00 -13.22
CA VAL A 10 22.46 -23.54 -13.34
C VAL A 10 21.46 -22.41 -13.61
N GLY A 11 20.93 -22.37 -14.84
CA GLY A 11 19.94 -21.41 -15.32
C GLY A 11 20.55 -20.29 -16.18
N SER A 12 20.01 -20.09 -17.38
CA SER A 12 20.49 -19.09 -18.36
C SER A 12 19.77 -17.75 -18.31
N GLY A 13 19.22 -17.39 -17.14
CA GLY A 13 18.72 -16.03 -16.91
C GLY A 13 19.84 -14.99 -17.03
N PRO A 14 19.53 -13.69 -16.90
CA PRO A 14 20.51 -12.62 -17.09
C PRO A 14 21.76 -12.76 -16.20
N ALA A 15 21.59 -13.23 -14.96
CA ALA A 15 22.70 -13.50 -14.05
C ALA A 15 23.59 -14.64 -14.55
N GLY A 16 22.99 -15.76 -14.96
CA GLY A 16 23.69 -16.95 -15.43
C GLY A 16 24.42 -16.71 -16.74
N LEU A 17 23.80 -16.01 -17.70
CA LEU A 17 24.45 -15.58 -18.93
C LEU A 17 25.65 -14.68 -18.65
N SER A 18 25.50 -13.71 -17.74
CA SER A 18 26.63 -12.85 -17.37
C SER A 18 27.77 -13.63 -16.70
N ALA A 19 27.45 -14.61 -15.85
CA ALA A 19 28.47 -15.47 -15.24
C ALA A 19 29.18 -16.30 -16.31
N ALA A 20 28.42 -16.92 -17.23
CA ALA A 20 28.99 -17.75 -18.28
C ALA A 20 29.85 -16.92 -19.25
N ALA A 21 29.39 -15.73 -19.64
CA ALA A 21 30.16 -14.80 -20.45
C ALA A 21 31.47 -14.37 -19.76
N ARG A 22 31.44 -14.11 -18.45
CA ARG A 22 32.65 -13.76 -17.70
C ARG A 22 33.62 -14.94 -17.59
N ALA A 23 33.11 -16.14 -17.36
CA ALA A 23 33.91 -17.36 -17.29
C ALA A 23 34.58 -17.65 -18.65
N ALA A 24 33.86 -17.48 -19.76
CA ALA A 24 34.39 -17.57 -21.12
C ALA A 24 35.49 -16.52 -21.37
N GLN A 25 35.25 -15.26 -21.00
CA GLN A 25 36.20 -14.16 -21.16
C GLN A 25 37.52 -14.39 -20.39
N LEU A 26 37.47 -15.06 -19.25
CA LEU A 26 38.64 -15.43 -18.43
C LEU A 26 39.27 -16.77 -18.84
N GLY A 27 38.71 -17.48 -19.83
CA GLY A 27 39.18 -18.79 -20.26
C GLY A 27 38.98 -19.91 -19.22
N LEU A 28 37.99 -19.76 -18.33
CA LEU A 28 37.67 -20.77 -17.33
C LEU A 28 36.80 -21.89 -17.94
N SER A 29 37.12 -23.15 -17.65
CA SER A 29 36.25 -24.28 -17.99
C SER A 29 34.90 -24.14 -17.27
N HIS A 30 33.83 -23.95 -18.03
CA HIS A 30 32.49 -23.72 -17.50
C HIS A 30 31.44 -24.43 -18.35
N LEU A 31 30.27 -24.66 -17.77
CA LEU A 31 29.09 -25.17 -18.49
C LEU A 31 27.83 -24.50 -17.96
N LEU A 32 27.07 -23.84 -18.84
CA LEU A 32 25.77 -23.24 -18.55
C LEU A 32 24.65 -24.24 -18.84
N LEU A 33 23.88 -24.60 -17.81
CA LEU A 33 22.80 -25.56 -17.89
C LEU A 33 21.46 -24.84 -17.98
N GLU A 34 20.74 -25.05 -19.07
CA GLU A 34 19.40 -24.51 -19.29
C GLU A 34 18.40 -25.64 -19.48
N LYS A 35 17.28 -25.59 -18.76
CA LYS A 35 16.24 -26.62 -18.82
C LYS A 35 15.45 -26.58 -20.12
N THR A 36 15.43 -25.44 -20.82
CA THR A 36 14.76 -25.26 -22.11
C THR A 36 15.71 -25.45 -23.30
N ASP A 37 15.14 -25.44 -24.50
CA ASP A 37 15.82 -25.46 -25.79
C ASP A 37 16.32 -24.07 -26.25
N HIS A 38 16.11 -23.03 -25.44
CA HIS A 38 16.48 -21.65 -25.70
C HIS A 38 17.00 -20.98 -24.41
N LEU A 39 17.76 -19.90 -24.56
CA LEU A 39 18.33 -19.13 -23.44
C LEU A 39 17.30 -18.16 -22.83
N SER A 40 17.51 -17.79 -21.56
CA SER A 40 16.78 -16.74 -20.86
C SER A 40 15.26 -16.98 -20.78
N ASP A 41 14.83 -18.21 -20.49
CA ASP A 41 13.42 -18.66 -20.43
C ASP A 41 12.49 -17.70 -19.66
N THR A 42 12.97 -17.10 -18.56
CA THR A 42 12.18 -16.12 -17.80
C THR A 42 11.81 -14.88 -18.62
N ILE A 43 12.75 -14.33 -19.39
CA ILE A 43 12.50 -13.16 -20.25
C ILE A 43 11.83 -13.61 -21.55
N TYR A 44 12.13 -14.79 -22.06
CA TYR A 44 11.42 -15.39 -23.19
C TYR A 44 9.91 -15.47 -22.93
N LYS A 45 9.51 -15.89 -21.73
CA LYS A 45 8.11 -15.95 -21.24
C LYS A 45 7.49 -14.61 -20.87
N TYR A 46 8.21 -13.50 -21.01
CA TYR A 46 7.55 -12.20 -20.93
C TYR A 46 6.59 -12.02 -22.09
N GLN A 47 5.53 -11.24 -21.90
CA GLN A 47 4.59 -10.97 -22.99
C GLN A 47 5.31 -10.44 -24.24
N LYS A 48 4.83 -10.85 -25.41
CA LYS A 48 5.36 -10.40 -26.71
C LYS A 48 5.36 -8.88 -26.84
N GLY A 49 6.45 -8.34 -27.38
CA GLY A 49 6.64 -6.90 -27.55
C GLY A 49 6.86 -6.11 -26.26
N LYS A 50 6.95 -6.76 -25.09
CA LYS A 50 7.21 -6.09 -23.81
C LYS A 50 8.47 -5.24 -23.89
N HIS A 51 8.38 -4.01 -23.40
CA HIS A 51 9.53 -3.16 -23.17
C HIS A 51 10.19 -3.53 -21.84
N VAL A 52 11.43 -4.00 -21.90
CA VAL A 52 12.21 -4.41 -20.73
C VAL A 52 13.12 -3.25 -20.32
N MET A 53 13.00 -2.82 -19.06
CA MET A 53 13.72 -1.66 -18.53
C MET A 53 15.10 -2.03 -17.96
N ALA A 54 16.10 -1.19 -18.21
CA ALA A 54 17.45 -1.33 -17.65
C ALA A 54 17.63 -0.50 -16.36
N THR A 55 16.94 -0.91 -15.29
CA THR A 55 16.98 -0.24 -13.97
C THR A 55 17.88 -0.95 -12.95
N PRO A 56 18.58 -0.23 -12.05
CA PRO A 56 18.66 1.24 -11.95
C PRO A 56 19.51 1.85 -13.08
N SER A 57 19.11 3.03 -13.58
CA SER A 57 19.83 3.71 -14.66
C SER A 57 21.23 4.14 -14.21
N GLN A 58 21.39 4.60 -12.96
CA GLN A 58 22.67 5.05 -12.42
C GLN A 58 23.72 3.95 -12.19
N LEU A 59 23.32 2.68 -12.17
CA LEU A 59 24.25 1.57 -11.94
C LEU A 59 25.12 1.35 -13.19
N VAL A 60 26.42 1.12 -13.06
CA VAL A 60 27.25 0.73 -14.21
C VAL A 60 27.05 -0.77 -14.48
N LEU A 61 26.88 -1.16 -15.75
CA LEU A 61 26.84 -2.58 -16.14
C LEU A 61 28.27 -3.07 -16.38
N ARG A 62 28.72 -4.08 -15.63
CA ARG A 62 30.04 -4.73 -15.77
C ARG A 62 30.02 -6.00 -16.57
N SER A 63 28.83 -6.56 -16.77
CA SER A 63 28.64 -7.79 -17.52
C SER A 63 29.32 -7.72 -18.89
N ASP A 64 29.92 -8.83 -19.30
CA ASP A 64 30.37 -9.01 -20.68
C ASP A 64 29.18 -9.18 -21.65
N MET A 65 27.94 -9.30 -21.15
CA MET A 65 26.72 -9.28 -21.96
C MET A 65 26.12 -7.88 -21.96
N ASP A 66 25.77 -7.36 -23.13
CA ASP A 66 25.19 -6.02 -23.25
C ASP A 66 23.74 -5.99 -22.80
N PHE A 67 23.35 -4.94 -22.08
CA PHE A 67 21.96 -4.73 -21.72
C PHE A 67 21.58 -3.25 -21.70
N ALA A 68 20.62 -2.90 -22.55
CA ALA A 68 19.98 -1.61 -22.61
C ALA A 68 18.45 -1.81 -22.64
N ALA A 69 17.70 -0.79 -22.23
CA ALA A 69 16.25 -0.85 -22.28
C ALA A 69 15.78 -1.02 -23.75
N GLY A 70 14.80 -1.90 -23.97
CA GLY A 70 14.40 -2.26 -25.32
C GLY A 70 13.26 -3.28 -25.36
N LYS A 71 12.82 -3.64 -26.58
CA LYS A 71 11.83 -4.70 -26.77
C LYS A 71 12.44 -6.06 -26.39
N ARG A 72 11.64 -6.92 -25.76
CA ARG A 72 11.98 -8.29 -25.35
C ARG A 72 12.75 -9.04 -26.44
N GLU A 73 12.24 -9.06 -27.66
CA GLU A 73 12.80 -9.83 -28.78
C GLU A 73 14.19 -9.32 -29.18
N ALA A 74 14.38 -7.99 -29.19
CA ALA A 74 15.67 -7.39 -29.53
C ALA A 74 16.74 -7.69 -28.47
N ILE A 75 16.35 -7.76 -27.19
CA ILE A 75 17.25 -8.13 -26.10
C ILE A 75 17.63 -9.61 -26.18
N LEU A 76 16.65 -10.49 -26.36
CA LEU A 76 16.89 -11.93 -26.50
C LEU A 76 17.76 -12.25 -27.72
N GLY A 77 17.48 -11.64 -28.87
CA GLY A 77 18.29 -11.79 -30.08
C GLY A 77 19.75 -11.40 -29.82
N ARG A 78 19.99 -10.21 -29.25
CA ARG A 78 21.34 -9.76 -28.91
C ARG A 78 22.05 -10.70 -27.96
N TRP A 79 21.38 -11.20 -26.93
CA TRP A 79 22.00 -12.14 -25.99
C TRP A 79 22.33 -13.49 -26.62
N ASN A 80 21.50 -13.99 -27.54
CA ASN A 80 21.81 -15.19 -28.29
C ASN A 80 23.05 -15.01 -29.17
N ASP A 81 23.11 -13.90 -29.91
CA ASP A 81 24.26 -13.56 -30.76
C ASP A 81 25.54 -13.45 -29.93
N GLN A 82 25.49 -12.70 -28.82
CA GLN A 82 26.64 -12.51 -27.93
C GLN A 82 27.07 -13.80 -27.20
N ALA A 83 26.13 -14.68 -26.85
CA ALA A 83 26.46 -15.96 -26.25
C ALA A 83 27.26 -16.84 -27.23
N ALA A 84 26.87 -16.85 -28.50
CA ALA A 84 27.58 -17.57 -29.56
C ALA A 84 28.95 -16.93 -29.88
N GLU A 85 29.00 -15.61 -30.06
CA GLU A 85 30.23 -14.86 -30.36
C GLU A 85 31.31 -15.03 -29.28
N ARG A 86 30.89 -15.10 -28.01
CA ARG A 86 31.79 -15.20 -26.86
C ARG A 86 32.18 -16.65 -26.51
N GLY A 87 31.67 -17.63 -27.25
CA GLY A 87 31.96 -19.04 -27.00
C GLY A 87 31.49 -19.53 -25.63
N ILE A 88 30.31 -19.09 -25.18
CA ILE A 88 29.69 -19.61 -23.96
C ILE A 88 29.30 -21.07 -24.18
N ASP A 89 29.77 -21.97 -23.31
CA ASP A 89 29.39 -23.38 -23.37
C ASP A 89 28.02 -23.60 -22.71
N VAL A 90 27.05 -24.09 -23.48
CA VAL A 90 25.66 -24.24 -23.06
C VAL A 90 25.16 -25.66 -23.32
N ALA A 91 24.63 -26.28 -22.26
CA ALA A 91 23.82 -27.50 -22.37
C ALA A 91 22.32 -27.13 -22.28
N TYR A 92 21.63 -27.22 -23.42
CA TYR A 92 20.17 -27.08 -23.50
C TYR A 92 19.46 -28.36 -23.05
N ASN A 93 18.18 -28.23 -22.68
CA ASN A 93 17.36 -29.33 -22.16
C ASN A 93 18.04 -30.07 -20.99
N ALA A 94 18.79 -29.33 -20.16
CA ALA A 94 19.60 -29.81 -19.07
C ALA A 94 19.04 -29.32 -17.73
N GLU A 95 17.87 -29.85 -17.34
CA GLU A 95 17.27 -29.53 -16.04
C GLU A 95 18.00 -30.25 -14.91
N VAL A 96 18.53 -29.49 -13.94
CA VAL A 96 19.21 -30.05 -12.76
C VAL A 96 18.19 -30.51 -11.74
N LYS A 97 18.22 -31.80 -11.43
CA LYS A 97 17.33 -32.45 -10.45
C LYS A 97 17.90 -32.46 -9.04
N ALA A 98 19.21 -32.68 -8.90
CA ALA A 98 19.87 -32.78 -7.61
C ALA A 98 21.33 -32.31 -7.70
N ILE A 99 21.84 -31.78 -6.58
CA ILE A 99 23.23 -31.34 -6.42
C ILE A 99 23.73 -31.93 -5.11
N GLY A 100 24.74 -32.81 -5.19
CA GLY A 100 25.35 -33.45 -4.03
C GLY A 100 26.85 -33.24 -4.01
N GLY A 101 27.42 -32.87 -2.86
CA GLY A 101 28.86 -32.81 -2.71
C GLY A 101 29.47 -34.22 -2.75
N THR A 102 30.63 -34.35 -3.37
CA THR A 102 31.36 -35.62 -3.53
C THR A 102 32.68 -35.67 -2.77
N GLY A 103 33.08 -34.54 -2.15
CA GLY A 103 34.22 -34.47 -1.26
C GLY A 103 33.93 -34.99 0.15
N GLU A 104 34.88 -34.73 1.05
CA GLU A 104 34.77 -35.14 2.46
C GLU A 104 33.55 -34.50 3.14
N ALA A 105 32.93 -35.24 4.05
CA ALA A 105 31.88 -34.71 4.91
C ALA A 105 32.47 -33.62 5.81
N ILE A 106 31.83 -32.45 5.84
CA ILE A 106 32.30 -31.33 6.66
C ILE A 106 31.83 -31.57 8.11
N PRO A 107 32.73 -31.77 9.10
CA PRO A 107 32.33 -32.10 10.46
C PRO A 107 31.41 -31.04 11.09
N GLY A 108 30.34 -31.49 11.77
CA GLY A 108 29.39 -30.60 12.47
C GLY A 108 28.43 -29.81 11.57
N SER A 109 28.49 -30.01 10.25
CA SER A 109 27.70 -29.24 9.28
C SER A 109 26.35 -29.90 8.91
N ILE A 110 25.68 -30.49 9.90
CA ILE A 110 24.37 -31.13 9.69
C ILE A 110 23.31 -30.04 9.49
N HIS A 111 22.72 -30.00 8.30
CA HIS A 111 21.62 -29.11 7.97
C HIS A 111 20.28 -29.79 8.29
N LYS A 112 19.50 -29.21 9.19
CA LYS A 112 18.16 -29.69 9.55
C LYS A 112 17.11 -28.94 8.74
N ILE A 113 16.33 -29.67 7.96
CA ILE A 113 15.23 -29.12 7.19
C ILE A 113 13.94 -29.53 7.85
N VAL A 114 13.16 -28.53 8.27
CA VAL A 114 11.85 -28.71 8.89
C VAL A 114 10.77 -28.48 7.84
N GLU A 115 10.09 -29.54 7.44
CA GLU A 115 8.93 -29.47 6.55
C GLU A 115 7.64 -29.43 7.38
N ARG A 116 6.90 -28.33 7.28
CA ARG A 116 5.57 -28.21 7.88
C ARG A 116 4.51 -28.74 6.90
N LYS A 117 3.76 -29.75 7.33
CA LYS A 117 2.62 -30.32 6.60
C LYS A 117 1.38 -29.42 6.77
N ARG A 118 0.41 -29.56 5.86
CA ARG A 118 -0.82 -28.75 5.84
C ARG A 118 -1.71 -28.95 7.07
N ASP A 119 -1.56 -30.07 7.76
CA ASP A 119 -2.26 -30.40 9.00
C ASP A 119 -1.63 -29.77 10.25
N GLY A 120 -0.57 -28.96 10.07
CA GLY A 120 0.15 -28.30 11.17
C GLY A 120 1.26 -29.14 11.78
N THR A 121 1.45 -30.40 11.36
CA THR A 121 2.56 -31.25 11.81
C THR A 121 3.87 -30.85 11.13
N SER A 122 5.01 -31.16 11.75
CA SER A 122 6.34 -30.89 11.19
C SER A 122 7.21 -32.12 11.17
N GLU A 123 7.87 -32.38 10.05
CA GLU A 123 8.84 -33.45 9.87
C GLU A 123 10.24 -32.84 9.70
N THR A 124 11.26 -33.46 10.31
CA THR A 124 12.64 -32.97 10.22
C THR A 124 13.51 -33.98 9.48
N ARG A 125 14.15 -33.54 8.41
CA ARG A 125 15.17 -34.32 7.68
C ARG A 125 16.55 -33.70 7.90
N GLU A 126 17.57 -34.52 8.05
CA GLU A 126 18.95 -34.08 8.25
C GLU A 126 19.79 -34.35 6.99
N ILE A 127 20.57 -33.35 6.56
CA ILE A 127 21.48 -33.44 5.42
C ILE A 127 22.90 -33.12 5.90
N GLN A 128 23.83 -34.06 5.67
CA GLN A 128 25.25 -33.84 5.88
C GLN A 128 25.82 -33.04 4.70
N ARG A 129 26.50 -31.91 4.96
CA ARG A 129 27.21 -31.19 3.88
C ARG A 129 28.55 -31.84 3.57
N HIS A 130 28.94 -31.76 2.30
CA HIS A 130 30.18 -32.28 1.78
C HIS A 130 30.96 -31.16 1.09
N ALA A 131 32.29 -31.25 1.11
CA ALA A 131 33.14 -30.34 0.36
C ALA A 131 32.99 -30.53 -1.17
N PRO A 132 33.31 -29.51 -1.98
CA PRO A 132 33.45 -29.67 -3.43
C PRO A 132 34.49 -30.78 -3.76
N PRO A 133 34.41 -31.40 -4.95
CA PRO A 133 33.54 -31.04 -6.07
C PRO A 133 32.09 -31.53 -5.87
N TYR A 134 31.18 -30.93 -6.62
CA TYR A 134 29.76 -31.27 -6.64
C TYR A 134 29.39 -32.12 -7.85
N ARG A 135 28.50 -33.09 -7.64
CA ARG A 135 27.83 -33.84 -8.69
C ARG A 135 26.45 -33.26 -8.93
N LEU A 136 26.18 -32.84 -10.16
CA LEU A 136 24.88 -32.38 -10.63
C LEU A 136 24.24 -33.52 -11.42
N THR A 137 23.06 -33.97 -10.98
CA THR A 137 22.27 -34.99 -11.67
C THR A 137 21.16 -34.30 -12.46
N LEU A 138 21.12 -34.53 -13.77
CA LEU A 138 20.09 -33.99 -14.65
C LEU A 138 18.84 -34.89 -14.66
N THR A 139 17.70 -34.34 -15.10
CA THR A 139 16.43 -35.07 -15.20
C THR A 139 16.48 -36.22 -16.21
N ASP A 140 17.32 -36.11 -17.24
CA ASP A 140 17.57 -37.16 -18.24
C ASP A 140 18.59 -38.23 -17.78
N GLY A 141 19.12 -38.11 -16.56
CA GLY A 141 20.05 -39.05 -15.96
C GLY A 141 21.54 -38.77 -16.25
N ARG A 142 21.88 -37.77 -17.06
CA ARG A 142 23.28 -37.33 -17.21
C ARG A 142 23.82 -36.77 -15.90
N GLU A 143 25.13 -36.91 -15.70
CA GLU A 143 25.83 -36.38 -14.52
C GLU A 143 27.00 -35.48 -14.93
N ILE A 144 27.11 -34.34 -14.27
CA ILE A 144 28.19 -33.36 -14.44
C ILE A 144 28.90 -33.20 -13.09
N VAL A 145 30.22 -33.08 -13.10
CA VAL A 145 31.02 -32.81 -11.91
C VAL A 145 31.58 -31.40 -12.01
N ALA A 146 31.46 -30.60 -10.95
CA ALA A 146 31.93 -29.23 -10.94
C ALA A 146 32.70 -28.89 -9.67
N ASP A 147 33.81 -28.14 -9.79
CA ASP A 147 34.57 -27.67 -8.63
C ASP A 147 33.81 -26.55 -7.89
N ALA A 148 33.07 -25.70 -8.62
CA ALA A 148 32.14 -24.70 -8.09
C ALA A 148 30.80 -24.74 -8.83
N VAL A 149 29.72 -24.42 -8.11
CA VAL A 149 28.36 -24.35 -8.67
C VAL A 149 27.79 -22.95 -8.48
N ILE A 150 27.28 -22.34 -9.55
CA ILE A 150 26.54 -21.08 -9.51
C ILE A 150 25.07 -21.36 -9.75
N LEU A 151 24.22 -21.13 -8.75
CA LEU A 151 22.76 -21.20 -8.87
C LEU A 151 22.20 -19.85 -9.34
N ALA A 152 21.82 -19.79 -10.61
CA ALA A 152 21.24 -18.63 -11.28
C ALA A 152 19.77 -18.88 -11.73
N ILE A 153 19.06 -19.77 -11.00
CA ILE A 153 17.73 -20.27 -11.35
C ILE A 153 16.57 -19.28 -11.14
N GLY A 154 16.84 -18.14 -10.48
CA GLY A 154 15.83 -17.14 -10.15
C GLY A 154 14.67 -17.68 -9.29
N THR A 155 13.51 -17.01 -9.36
CA THR A 155 12.30 -17.42 -8.62
C THR A 155 11.09 -17.63 -9.53
N GLN A 156 11.11 -17.11 -10.76
CA GLN A 156 9.93 -17.06 -11.65
C GLN A 156 9.44 -18.44 -12.11
N GLY A 157 10.29 -19.47 -12.06
CA GLY A 157 9.88 -20.85 -12.29
C GLY A 157 8.95 -21.44 -11.21
N ASN A 158 8.72 -20.72 -10.11
CA ASN A 158 7.89 -21.15 -8.98
C ASN A 158 6.86 -20.05 -8.62
N PRO A 159 5.81 -19.87 -9.45
CA PRO A 159 4.81 -18.81 -9.25
C PRO A 159 3.95 -19.04 -8.01
N ASN A 160 3.42 -17.95 -7.45
CA ASN A 160 2.44 -18.02 -6.38
C ASN A 160 1.09 -18.47 -6.95
N LEU A 161 0.61 -19.62 -6.48
CA LEU A 161 -0.67 -20.19 -6.90
C LEU A 161 -1.85 -19.52 -6.19
N MET A 162 -2.98 -19.41 -6.90
CA MET A 162 -4.25 -18.97 -6.33
C MET A 162 -4.73 -19.98 -5.30
N ARG A 163 -5.37 -19.48 -4.22
CA ARG A 163 -5.84 -20.29 -3.09
C ARG A 163 -7.36 -20.17 -2.92
N CYS A 164 -8.09 -20.34 -4.00
CA CYS A 164 -9.55 -20.32 -4.03
C CYS A 164 -10.07 -21.60 -4.70
N ALA A 165 -11.34 -21.92 -4.48
CA ALA A 165 -11.99 -23.00 -5.25
C ALA A 165 -11.98 -22.65 -6.75
N GLY A 166 -11.63 -23.61 -7.61
CA GLY A 166 -11.51 -23.43 -9.06
C GLY A 166 -10.19 -22.82 -9.55
N ALA A 167 -9.19 -22.67 -8.67
CA ALA A 167 -7.86 -22.16 -9.02
C ALA A 167 -7.05 -23.06 -10.00
N ASP A 168 -7.48 -24.30 -10.18
CA ASP A 168 -6.93 -25.34 -11.06
C ASP A 168 -7.69 -25.48 -12.39
N LEU A 169 -8.73 -24.66 -12.61
CA LEU A 169 -9.49 -24.70 -13.85
C LEU A 169 -8.62 -24.27 -15.05
N PRO A 170 -8.83 -24.85 -16.26
CA PRO A 170 -8.04 -24.53 -17.45
C PRO A 170 -8.08 -23.05 -17.88
N CYS A 171 -9.11 -22.30 -17.46
CA CYS A 171 -9.22 -20.86 -17.72
C CYS A 171 -8.26 -20.01 -16.88
N VAL A 172 -7.60 -20.60 -15.87
CA VAL A 172 -6.63 -19.92 -15.00
C VAL A 172 -5.22 -20.15 -15.52
N GLN A 173 -4.55 -19.06 -15.93
CA GLN A 173 -3.20 -19.06 -16.45
C GLN A 173 -2.31 -18.19 -15.56
N TYR A 174 -1.10 -18.66 -15.26
CA TYR A 174 -0.14 -17.93 -14.41
C TYR A 174 0.86 -17.09 -15.22
N GLN A 175 0.78 -17.18 -16.55
CA GLN A 175 1.61 -16.47 -17.51
C GLN A 175 0.74 -16.02 -18.69
N LEU A 176 1.22 -15.00 -19.40
CA LEU A 176 0.58 -14.46 -20.60
C LEU A 176 1.67 -14.25 -21.65
N ASP A 177 1.64 -15.09 -22.69
CA ASP A 177 2.66 -15.11 -23.74
C ASP A 177 2.38 -14.06 -24.83
N ASP A 178 1.20 -14.12 -25.43
CA ASP A 178 0.77 -13.17 -26.48
C ASP A 178 -0.61 -12.60 -26.14
N PRO A 179 -0.70 -11.33 -25.71
CA PRO A 179 -1.98 -10.67 -25.47
C PRO A 179 -2.87 -10.62 -26.72
N ALA A 180 -2.28 -10.64 -27.93
CA ALA A 180 -3.00 -10.59 -29.19
C ALA A 180 -3.76 -11.89 -29.52
N ALA A 181 -3.51 -12.97 -28.77
CA ALA A 181 -4.11 -14.28 -29.02
C ALA A 181 -5.58 -14.39 -28.55
N TYR A 182 -6.06 -13.44 -27.76
CA TYR A 182 -7.37 -13.50 -27.12
C TYR A 182 -8.30 -12.44 -27.70
N ASN A 183 -9.53 -12.81 -28.01
CA ASN A 183 -10.53 -11.91 -28.61
C ASN A 183 -11.91 -12.18 -28.00
N ASP A 184 -12.69 -11.13 -27.79
CA ASP A 184 -14.06 -11.14 -27.26
C ASP A 184 -14.22 -11.85 -25.90
N GLU A 185 -13.19 -11.81 -25.05
CA GLU A 185 -13.19 -12.46 -23.73
C GLU A 185 -13.30 -11.47 -22.57
N HIS A 186 -13.97 -11.89 -21.49
CA HIS A 186 -13.88 -11.26 -20.17
C HIS A 186 -12.68 -11.80 -19.41
N ILE A 187 -11.63 -10.99 -19.30
CA ILE A 187 -10.33 -11.42 -18.77
C ILE A 187 -10.03 -10.71 -17.46
N PHE A 188 -9.81 -11.50 -16.40
CA PHE A 188 -9.42 -11.00 -15.09
C PHE A 188 -7.91 -11.16 -14.87
N VAL A 189 -7.21 -10.04 -14.68
CA VAL A 189 -5.79 -10.06 -14.32
C VAL A 189 -5.66 -9.93 -12.79
N ILE A 190 -5.19 -10.98 -12.12
CA ILE A 190 -5.09 -11.01 -10.66
C ILE A 190 -3.66 -10.66 -10.23
N GLY A 191 -3.51 -9.50 -9.59
CA GLY A 191 -2.25 -9.00 -9.03
C GLY A 191 -1.82 -7.66 -9.63
N GLY A 192 -1.61 -6.66 -8.76
CA GLY A 192 -1.22 -5.29 -9.12
C GLY A 192 0.29 -5.02 -9.23
N GLY A 193 1.12 -6.04 -9.46
CA GLY A 193 2.55 -5.84 -9.72
C GLY A 193 2.80 -5.40 -11.18
N ASP A 194 4.03 -5.00 -11.50
CA ASP A 194 4.41 -4.57 -12.87
C ASP A 194 3.92 -5.53 -13.95
N ALA A 195 4.14 -6.84 -13.77
CA ALA A 195 3.74 -7.83 -14.76
C ALA A 195 2.22 -7.95 -14.94
N GLY A 196 1.44 -7.79 -13.85
CA GLY A 196 -0.03 -7.80 -13.94
C GLY A 196 -0.54 -6.55 -14.67
N ILE A 197 0.01 -5.39 -14.33
CA ILE A 197 -0.34 -4.13 -15.00
C ILE A 197 -0.02 -4.18 -16.49
N GLU A 198 1.18 -4.62 -16.84
CA GLU A 198 1.62 -4.74 -18.23
C GLU A 198 0.76 -5.75 -19.02
N ASN A 199 0.36 -6.86 -18.40
CA ASN A 199 -0.53 -7.85 -19.01
C ASN A 199 -1.94 -7.29 -19.23
N ALA A 200 -2.50 -6.57 -18.25
CA ALA A 200 -3.80 -5.92 -18.40
C ALA A 200 -3.78 -4.87 -19.51
N LEU A 201 -2.73 -4.05 -19.57
CA LEU A 201 -2.54 -3.06 -20.63
C LEU A 201 -2.36 -3.71 -22.00
N GLY A 202 -1.63 -4.83 -22.08
CA GLY A 202 -1.42 -5.58 -23.32
C GLY A 202 -2.71 -6.18 -23.87
N LEU A 203 -3.54 -6.76 -23.00
CA LEU A 203 -4.84 -7.36 -23.37
C LEU A 203 -5.89 -6.31 -23.79
N ALA A 204 -5.72 -5.07 -23.33
CA ALA A 204 -6.58 -3.92 -23.64
C ALA A 204 -5.91 -2.92 -24.60
N ALA A 205 -4.87 -3.33 -25.31
CA ALA A 205 -4.11 -2.45 -26.20
C ALA A 205 -4.83 -2.22 -27.54
N ASP A 206 -5.44 -3.27 -28.09
CA ASP A 206 -6.13 -3.24 -29.37
C ASP A 206 -7.65 -3.39 -29.18
N GLU A 207 -8.39 -2.32 -29.46
CA GLU A 207 -9.85 -2.30 -29.35
C GLU A 207 -10.52 -3.30 -30.30
N ALA A 208 -9.87 -3.64 -31.42
CA ALA A 208 -10.40 -4.63 -32.36
C ALA A 208 -10.48 -6.05 -31.75
N GLN A 209 -9.73 -6.33 -30.67
CA GLN A 209 -9.82 -7.60 -29.97
C GLN A 209 -11.10 -7.75 -29.15
N GLY A 210 -11.84 -6.68 -28.85
CA GLY A 210 -13.11 -6.77 -28.12
C GLY A 210 -13.01 -7.28 -26.67
N ASN A 211 -11.80 -7.40 -26.10
CA ASN A 211 -11.60 -7.93 -24.75
C ASN A 211 -12.12 -6.97 -23.66
N VAL A 212 -12.77 -7.52 -22.65
CA VAL A 212 -13.17 -6.78 -21.43
C VAL A 212 -12.19 -7.13 -20.32
N VAL A 213 -11.25 -6.23 -20.04
CA VAL A 213 -10.15 -6.48 -19.11
C VAL A 213 -10.42 -5.86 -17.74
N THR A 214 -10.35 -6.68 -16.69
CA THR A 214 -10.45 -6.24 -15.30
C THR A 214 -9.19 -6.60 -14.52
N LEU A 215 -8.46 -5.61 -14.00
CA LEU A 215 -7.34 -5.84 -13.09
C LEU A 215 -7.84 -5.86 -11.64
N VAL A 216 -7.54 -6.93 -10.92
CA VAL A 216 -7.90 -7.11 -9.50
C VAL A 216 -6.65 -7.02 -8.63
N ASN A 217 -6.65 -6.08 -7.68
CA ASN A 217 -5.60 -5.88 -6.71
C ASN A 217 -6.16 -5.99 -5.28
N ARG A 218 -5.48 -6.76 -4.43
CA ARG A 218 -5.91 -6.98 -3.03
C ARG A 218 -5.74 -5.77 -2.11
N SER A 219 -4.89 -4.83 -2.52
CA SER A 219 -4.54 -3.63 -1.76
C SER A 219 -5.19 -2.41 -2.42
N ALA A 220 -5.33 -1.33 -1.66
CA ALA A 220 -5.75 -0.04 -2.21
C ALA A 220 -4.72 0.47 -3.24
N GLU A 221 -3.43 0.24 -2.97
CA GLU A 221 -2.33 0.78 -3.78
C GLU A 221 -1.52 -0.30 -4.52
N PHE A 222 -0.78 0.16 -5.54
CA PHE A 222 0.12 -0.64 -6.38
C PHE A 222 1.57 -0.55 -5.89
N ALA A 223 1.80 -0.85 -4.61
CA ALA A 223 3.08 -0.64 -3.94
C ALA A 223 4.29 -1.35 -4.59
N THR A 224 4.05 -2.47 -5.28
CA THR A 224 5.09 -3.28 -5.92
C THR A 224 5.27 -2.98 -7.41
N ALA A 225 4.53 -2.02 -7.96
CA ALA A 225 4.64 -1.60 -9.35
C ALA A 225 5.36 -0.25 -9.49
N LYS A 226 6.01 -0.06 -10.63
CA LYS A 226 6.66 1.21 -10.98
C LYS A 226 5.62 2.28 -11.26
N GLY A 227 5.89 3.52 -10.84
CA GLY A 227 4.97 4.65 -11.03
C GLY A 227 4.56 4.89 -12.48
N ALA A 228 5.45 4.63 -13.45
CA ALA A 228 5.13 4.74 -14.88
C ALA A 228 4.05 3.73 -15.32
N ASN A 229 4.14 2.48 -14.84
CA ASN A 229 3.15 1.44 -15.12
C ASN A 229 1.81 1.76 -14.48
N VAL A 230 1.83 2.22 -13.22
CA VAL A 230 0.60 2.66 -12.52
C VAL A 230 -0.05 3.83 -13.25
N LYS A 231 0.72 4.83 -13.70
CA LYS A 231 0.20 5.96 -14.49
C LYS A 231 -0.45 5.49 -15.80
N ALA A 232 0.17 4.55 -16.50
CA ALA A 232 -0.39 3.98 -17.73
C ALA A 232 -1.68 3.19 -17.47
N LEU A 233 -1.73 2.41 -16.37
CA LEU A 233 -2.94 1.70 -15.94
C LEU A 233 -4.09 2.66 -15.66
N MET A 234 -3.83 3.71 -14.88
CA MET A 234 -4.85 4.72 -14.54
C MET A 234 -5.37 5.42 -15.80
N ALA A 235 -4.48 5.81 -16.72
CA ALA A 235 -4.88 6.41 -18.00
C ALA A 235 -5.71 5.45 -18.88
N ALA A 236 -5.40 4.15 -18.87
CA ALA A 236 -6.21 3.15 -19.56
C ALA A 236 -7.60 2.98 -18.95
N SER A 237 -7.69 3.07 -17.62
CA SER A 237 -8.98 3.03 -16.92
C SER A 237 -9.81 4.29 -17.14
N GLU A 238 -9.17 5.47 -17.16
CA GLU A 238 -9.79 6.73 -17.55
C GLU A 238 -10.40 6.69 -18.95
N ALA A 239 -9.71 6.04 -19.88
CA ALA A 239 -10.18 5.82 -21.24
C ALA A 239 -11.24 4.70 -21.35
N GLY A 240 -11.61 4.05 -20.25
CA GLY A 240 -12.59 2.94 -20.25
C GLY A 240 -12.05 1.62 -20.82
N ARG A 241 -10.74 1.51 -21.10
CA ARG A 241 -10.11 0.32 -21.69
C ARG A 241 -9.85 -0.79 -20.66
N VAL A 242 -9.63 -0.42 -19.39
CA VAL A 242 -9.37 -1.38 -18.30
C VAL A 242 -10.20 -1.01 -17.08
N THR A 243 -10.90 -1.99 -16.51
CA THR A 243 -11.55 -1.84 -15.20
C THR A 243 -10.55 -2.17 -14.10
N ILE A 244 -10.44 -1.34 -13.06
CA ILE A 244 -9.55 -1.58 -11.93
C ILE A 244 -10.40 -1.85 -10.69
N LEU A 245 -10.19 -2.99 -10.04
CA LEU A 245 -10.78 -3.34 -8.75
C LEU A 245 -9.67 -3.45 -7.69
N THR A 246 -9.54 -2.43 -6.85
CA THR A 246 -8.65 -2.45 -5.68
C THR A 246 -9.35 -3.01 -4.45
N GLU A 247 -8.59 -3.32 -3.41
CA GLU A 247 -9.11 -3.90 -2.15
C GLU A 247 -9.98 -5.15 -2.36
N SER A 248 -9.73 -5.89 -3.44
CA SER A 248 -10.57 -6.98 -3.90
C SER A 248 -9.80 -8.29 -3.97
N THR A 249 -10.42 -9.39 -3.55
CA THR A 249 -9.81 -10.72 -3.58
C THR A 249 -10.71 -11.75 -4.25
N THR A 250 -10.12 -12.70 -4.97
CA THR A 250 -10.88 -13.80 -5.59
C THR A 250 -11.28 -14.84 -4.55
N SER A 251 -12.58 -15.05 -4.37
CA SER A 251 -13.13 -16.05 -3.44
C SER A 251 -13.36 -17.40 -4.12
N LYS A 252 -13.83 -17.39 -5.38
CA LYS A 252 -14.16 -18.61 -6.14
C LYS A 252 -14.10 -18.35 -7.65
N ILE A 253 -13.71 -19.38 -8.41
CA ILE A 253 -13.76 -19.41 -9.87
C ILE A 253 -14.62 -20.59 -10.30
N GLU A 254 -15.52 -20.37 -11.25
CA GLU A 254 -16.39 -21.36 -11.88
C GLU A 254 -16.31 -21.20 -13.40
N PRO A 255 -16.69 -22.21 -14.19
CA PRO A 255 -16.76 -22.06 -15.64
C PRO A 255 -17.64 -20.85 -16.04
N GLY A 256 -17.05 -19.88 -16.73
CA GLY A 256 -17.72 -18.66 -17.19
C GLY A 256 -17.92 -17.58 -16.11
N GLN A 257 -17.46 -17.78 -14.87
CA GLN A 257 -17.76 -16.87 -13.76
C GLN A 257 -16.63 -16.76 -12.72
N ILE A 258 -16.42 -15.55 -12.21
CA ILE A 258 -15.54 -15.27 -11.07
C ILE A 258 -16.36 -14.62 -9.95
N THR A 259 -16.09 -15.03 -8.72
CA THR A 259 -16.63 -14.39 -7.51
C THR A 259 -15.50 -13.64 -6.82
N LEU A 260 -15.71 -12.35 -6.58
CA LEU A 260 -14.77 -11.47 -5.91
C LEU A 260 -15.38 -10.97 -4.59
N ASP A 261 -14.59 -11.05 -3.52
CA ASP A 261 -14.81 -10.26 -2.31
C ASP A 261 -14.27 -8.85 -2.56
N THR A 262 -15.14 -7.86 -2.72
CA THR A 262 -14.77 -6.45 -2.92
C THR A 262 -14.98 -5.64 -1.65
N ARG A 263 -14.59 -4.35 -1.67
CA ARG A 263 -14.86 -3.42 -0.56
C ARG A 263 -16.35 -3.29 -0.23
N ASP A 264 -17.22 -3.38 -1.25
CA ASP A 264 -18.65 -3.14 -1.17
C ASP A 264 -19.46 -4.44 -0.98
N GLY A 265 -18.76 -5.58 -0.82
CA GLY A 265 -19.35 -6.90 -0.65
C GLY A 265 -18.93 -7.90 -1.73
N GLU A 266 -19.55 -9.08 -1.71
CA GLU A 266 -19.32 -10.12 -2.70
C GLU A 266 -19.98 -9.76 -4.03
N VAL A 267 -19.23 -9.83 -5.13
CA VAL A 267 -19.75 -9.65 -6.50
C VAL A 267 -19.43 -10.85 -7.37
N LYS A 268 -20.35 -11.13 -8.28
CA LYS A 268 -20.30 -12.26 -9.20
C LYS A 268 -20.28 -11.72 -10.63
N LEU A 269 -19.21 -12.02 -11.35
CA LEU A 269 -18.93 -11.43 -12.66
C LEU A 269 -18.68 -12.52 -13.70
N ARG A 270 -19.10 -12.28 -14.94
CA ARG A 270 -18.73 -13.14 -16.08
C ARG A 270 -17.21 -13.14 -16.24
N CYS A 271 -16.62 -14.32 -16.38
CA CYS A 271 -15.18 -14.49 -16.52
C CYS A 271 -14.88 -15.66 -17.47
N ASP A 272 -14.28 -15.36 -18.60
CA ASP A 272 -13.85 -16.36 -19.58
C ASP A 272 -12.42 -16.81 -19.28
N ARG A 273 -11.57 -15.91 -18.74
CA ARG A 273 -10.15 -16.19 -18.45
C ARG A 273 -9.62 -15.44 -17.23
N VAL A 274 -8.71 -16.09 -16.51
CA VAL A 274 -7.96 -15.49 -15.41
C VAL A 274 -6.47 -15.53 -15.73
N ILE A 275 -5.80 -14.37 -15.69
CA ILE A 275 -4.34 -14.24 -15.77
C ILE A 275 -3.81 -13.89 -14.38
N ALA A 276 -3.32 -14.90 -13.65
CA ALA A 276 -2.82 -14.78 -12.29
C ALA A 276 -1.34 -14.37 -12.23
N ARG A 277 -1.07 -13.09 -11.92
CA ARG A 277 0.27 -12.50 -11.78
C ARG A 277 0.57 -12.16 -10.32
N MET A 278 0.56 -13.18 -9.47
CA MET A 278 0.67 -13.04 -8.00
C MET A 278 2.11 -13.07 -7.46
N GLY A 279 3.10 -12.88 -8.34
CA GLY A 279 4.53 -13.01 -8.01
C GLY A 279 4.99 -14.47 -7.89
N SER A 280 6.18 -14.66 -7.35
CA SER A 280 6.84 -15.97 -7.23
C SER A 280 7.56 -16.12 -5.90
N ALA A 281 8.05 -17.32 -5.59
CA ALA A 281 8.82 -17.59 -4.38
C ALA A 281 10.06 -18.46 -4.68
N PRO A 282 11.13 -18.37 -3.87
CA PRO A 282 12.26 -19.27 -3.96
C PRO A 282 11.84 -20.76 -3.96
N PRO A 283 12.44 -21.63 -4.79
CA PRO A 283 12.17 -23.07 -4.78
C PRO A 283 12.86 -23.73 -3.58
N ARG A 284 12.34 -23.44 -2.38
CA ARG A 284 12.97 -23.76 -1.09
C ARG A 284 13.36 -25.23 -0.95
N GLY A 285 12.49 -26.16 -1.34
CA GLY A 285 12.77 -27.59 -1.27
C GLY A 285 14.01 -28.03 -2.04
N PHE A 286 14.19 -27.52 -3.27
CA PHE A 286 15.38 -27.80 -4.08
C PHE A 286 16.64 -27.17 -3.47
N VAL A 287 16.57 -25.89 -3.08
CA VAL A 287 17.71 -25.13 -2.53
C VAL A 287 18.19 -25.74 -1.21
N GLU A 288 17.27 -26.08 -0.29
CA GLU A 288 17.62 -26.74 0.97
C GLU A 288 18.20 -28.15 0.73
N SER A 289 17.72 -28.88 -0.28
CA SER A 289 18.28 -30.19 -0.64
C SER A 289 19.74 -30.11 -1.10
N CYS A 290 20.20 -28.94 -1.55
CA CYS A 290 21.61 -28.66 -1.86
C CYS A 290 22.45 -28.33 -0.61
N GLY A 291 21.87 -28.39 0.60
CA GLY A 291 22.53 -28.05 1.87
C GLY A 291 22.52 -26.56 2.20
N ILE A 292 21.74 -25.75 1.51
CA ILE A 292 21.73 -24.28 1.65
C ILE A 292 20.68 -23.84 2.69
N GLU A 293 21.11 -23.07 3.70
CA GLU A 293 20.23 -22.46 4.68
C GLU A 293 19.57 -21.19 4.16
N PHE A 294 18.35 -20.95 4.64
CA PHE A 294 17.63 -19.70 4.46
C PHE A 294 17.80 -18.79 5.68
N THR A 295 17.61 -17.49 5.45
CA THR A 295 17.67 -16.45 6.49
C THR A 295 16.61 -16.60 7.58
N SER A 296 15.46 -17.19 7.28
CA SER A 296 14.42 -17.56 8.24
C SER A 296 13.57 -18.75 7.72
N GLY A 297 12.61 -19.19 8.53
CA GLY A 297 11.59 -20.15 8.14
C GLY A 297 10.46 -19.56 7.28
N ASP A 298 10.47 -18.26 6.99
CA ASP A 298 9.44 -17.62 6.15
C ASP A 298 9.53 -18.13 4.71
N ARG A 299 8.37 -18.34 4.07
CA ARG A 299 8.29 -18.82 2.68
C ARG A 299 9.00 -17.91 1.67
N LEU A 300 9.07 -16.61 1.97
CA LEU A 300 9.69 -15.60 1.12
C LEU A 300 11.13 -15.29 1.52
N ALA A 301 11.69 -15.99 2.51
CA ALA A 301 13.07 -15.83 2.91
C ALA A 301 14.01 -16.17 1.75
N PHE A 302 15.18 -15.53 1.72
CA PHE A 302 16.24 -15.81 0.77
C PHE A 302 17.34 -16.68 1.41
N PRO A 303 18.16 -17.37 0.59
CA PRO A 303 19.35 -18.06 1.07
C PRO A 303 20.26 -17.16 1.91
N ARG A 304 20.92 -17.73 2.91
CA ARG A 304 21.99 -17.06 3.66
C ARG A 304 23.26 -17.08 2.82
N LEU A 305 23.74 -15.90 2.44
CA LEU A 305 24.87 -15.72 1.54
C LEU A 305 25.96 -14.84 2.17
N SER A 306 27.21 -15.12 1.83
CA SER A 306 28.35 -14.23 2.07
C SER A 306 28.32 -13.03 1.11
N PRO A 307 29.11 -11.97 1.36
CA PRO A 307 29.28 -10.86 0.41
C PRO A 307 29.78 -11.28 -0.98
N MET A 308 30.38 -12.48 -1.09
CA MET A 308 30.87 -13.08 -2.33
C MET A 308 29.84 -13.99 -3.00
N PHE A 309 28.57 -13.95 -2.54
CA PHE A 309 27.46 -14.79 -3.02
C PHE A 309 27.57 -16.29 -2.68
N GLU A 310 28.55 -16.68 -1.86
CA GLU A 310 28.70 -18.06 -1.42
C GLU A 310 27.64 -18.41 -0.38
N SER A 311 27.00 -19.56 -0.56
CA SER A 311 25.99 -20.07 0.36
C SER A 311 26.59 -20.75 1.58
N THR A 312 25.74 -21.25 2.48
CA THR A 312 26.19 -22.09 3.61
C THR A 312 26.70 -23.47 3.18
N ALA A 313 26.53 -23.85 1.92
CA ALA A 313 27.18 -25.01 1.30
C ALA A 313 28.43 -24.51 0.56
N PRO A 314 29.65 -24.77 1.09
CA PRO A 314 30.89 -24.24 0.51
C PRO A 314 31.08 -24.65 -0.95
N GLY A 315 31.44 -23.72 -1.83
CA GLY A 315 31.54 -23.94 -3.27
C GLY A 315 30.22 -23.89 -4.05
N ILE A 316 29.06 -23.69 -3.39
CA ILE A 316 27.81 -23.32 -4.06
C ILE A 316 27.54 -21.83 -3.85
N PHE A 317 27.42 -21.10 -4.95
CA PHE A 317 27.14 -19.68 -5.01
C PHE A 317 25.72 -19.45 -5.53
N VAL A 318 25.06 -18.38 -5.08
CA VAL A 318 23.69 -18.06 -5.48
C VAL A 318 23.62 -16.62 -5.97
N ILE A 319 23.14 -16.43 -7.20
CA ILE A 319 23.03 -15.11 -7.84
C ILE A 319 21.64 -14.86 -8.43
N GLY A 320 21.38 -13.61 -8.80
CA GLY A 320 20.16 -13.16 -9.42
C GLY A 320 18.98 -13.04 -8.44
N ALA A 321 17.75 -13.21 -8.94
CA ALA A 321 16.55 -13.02 -8.13
C ALA A 321 16.48 -13.95 -6.90
N LEU A 322 17.13 -15.12 -6.94
CA LEU A 322 17.20 -16.05 -5.81
C LEU A 322 18.05 -15.50 -4.66
N ALA A 323 19.04 -14.64 -4.95
CA ALA A 323 19.85 -13.95 -3.94
C ALA A 323 19.13 -12.76 -3.29
N GLY A 324 17.87 -12.49 -3.66
CA GLY A 324 17.06 -11.39 -3.13
C GLY A 324 17.09 -10.12 -3.96
N TYR A 325 17.70 -10.14 -5.15
CA TYR A 325 17.85 -8.99 -6.05
C TYR A 325 17.22 -9.28 -7.42
N PRO A 326 15.95 -8.93 -7.66
CA PRO A 326 15.26 -9.31 -8.90
C PRO A 326 15.52 -8.37 -10.10
N LEU A 327 16.30 -7.30 -9.95
CA LEU A 327 16.56 -6.34 -11.02
C LEU A 327 17.64 -6.85 -11.99
N ILE A 328 17.29 -6.91 -13.29
CA ILE A 328 18.13 -7.52 -14.34
C ILE A 328 19.57 -6.98 -14.33
N LYS A 329 19.75 -5.65 -14.24
CA LYS A 329 21.09 -5.04 -14.27
C LYS A 329 21.95 -5.44 -13.08
N HIS A 330 21.34 -5.56 -11.89
CA HIS A 330 22.04 -6.09 -10.72
C HIS A 330 22.34 -7.58 -10.87
N CYS A 331 21.36 -8.38 -11.32
CA CYS A 331 21.55 -9.80 -11.60
C CYS A 331 22.76 -10.05 -12.51
N MET A 332 22.87 -9.27 -13.59
CA MET A 332 24.00 -9.36 -14.52
C MET A 332 25.32 -8.99 -13.83
N ASN A 333 25.38 -7.89 -13.07
CA ASN A 333 26.58 -7.54 -12.31
C ASN A 333 26.97 -8.64 -11.31
N GLN A 334 26.01 -9.27 -10.62
CA GLN A 334 26.31 -10.40 -9.73
C GLN A 334 26.91 -11.59 -10.48
N GLY A 335 26.46 -11.86 -11.70
CA GLY A 335 27.05 -12.88 -12.56
C GLY A 335 28.51 -12.60 -12.91
N HIS A 336 28.85 -11.35 -13.23
CA HIS A 336 30.24 -10.96 -13.40
C HIS A 336 31.05 -11.15 -12.11
N ASP A 337 30.54 -10.62 -10.99
CA ASP A 337 31.25 -10.57 -9.72
C ASP A 337 31.53 -11.95 -9.13
N VAL A 338 30.56 -12.87 -9.19
CA VAL A 338 30.72 -14.21 -8.62
C VAL A 338 31.84 -14.98 -9.30
N VAL A 339 32.04 -14.78 -10.61
CA VAL A 339 33.11 -15.44 -11.36
C VAL A 339 34.46 -14.84 -11.02
N GLU A 340 34.54 -13.53 -10.84
CA GLU A 340 35.74 -12.86 -10.32
C GLU A 340 36.13 -13.40 -8.94
N PHE A 341 35.17 -13.56 -8.03
CA PHE A 341 35.41 -14.14 -6.71
C PHE A 341 35.89 -15.59 -6.79
N ILE A 342 35.25 -16.43 -7.60
CA ILE A 342 35.68 -17.82 -7.85
C ILE A 342 37.08 -17.87 -8.49
N ASN A 343 37.47 -16.85 -9.24
CA ASN A 343 38.80 -16.72 -9.82
C ASN A 343 39.84 -16.06 -8.89
N GLY A 344 39.47 -15.77 -7.64
CA GLY A 344 40.38 -15.27 -6.61
C GLY A 344 40.46 -13.74 -6.48
N ASN A 345 39.66 -12.98 -7.23
CA ASN A 345 39.60 -11.52 -7.10
C ASN A 345 38.69 -11.09 -5.94
N THR A 346 39.14 -11.32 -4.71
CA THR A 346 38.39 -11.02 -3.48
C THR A 346 38.36 -9.53 -3.12
N GLU A 347 39.14 -8.70 -3.81
CA GLU A 347 39.18 -7.24 -3.62
C GLU A 347 38.15 -6.49 -4.47
N LEU A 348 37.42 -7.19 -5.35
CA LEU A 348 36.42 -6.58 -6.23
C LEU A 348 35.28 -5.95 -5.42
N LYS A 349 35.14 -4.63 -5.55
CA LYS A 349 34.02 -3.91 -4.93
C LYS A 349 32.75 -4.04 -5.77
N PRO A 350 31.55 -4.06 -5.15
CA PRO A 350 30.28 -4.06 -5.89
C PRO A 350 30.10 -2.84 -6.80
N ALA A 351 29.34 -2.98 -7.89
CA ALA A 351 29.15 -1.92 -8.90
C ALA A 351 28.44 -0.67 -8.35
N ASP A 352 27.68 -0.81 -7.27
CA ASP A 352 26.99 0.28 -6.58
C ASP A 352 27.86 0.98 -5.51
N GLU A 353 29.07 0.47 -5.24
CA GLU A 353 29.96 1.01 -4.22
C GLU A 353 30.22 2.52 -4.38
N PRO A 354 30.52 3.06 -5.57
CA PRO A 354 30.76 4.50 -5.71
C PRO A 354 29.52 5.35 -5.39
N ILE A 355 28.32 4.82 -5.69
CA ILE A 355 27.05 5.50 -5.47
C ILE A 355 26.76 5.58 -3.97
N LEU A 356 26.91 4.46 -3.26
CA LEU A 356 26.71 4.41 -1.82
C LEU A 356 27.80 5.20 -1.07
N ALA A 357 29.05 5.15 -1.53
CA ALA A 357 30.13 5.96 -0.95
C ALA A 357 29.83 7.46 -1.06
N ALA A 358 29.29 7.92 -2.19
CA ALA A 358 28.87 9.30 -2.37
C ALA A 358 27.74 9.69 -1.40
N LYS A 359 26.74 8.82 -1.20
CA LYS A 359 25.66 9.02 -0.23
C LYS A 359 26.19 9.14 1.21
N PHE A 360 27.22 8.36 1.55
CA PHE A 360 27.79 8.35 2.90
C PHE A 360 28.86 9.41 3.14
N ALA A 361 29.31 10.12 2.09
CA ALA A 361 30.41 11.08 2.18
C ALA A 361 30.15 12.26 3.14
N ALA A 362 28.88 12.65 3.31
CA ALA A 362 28.47 13.74 4.19
C ALA A 362 28.30 13.32 5.66
N LEU A 363 28.49 12.04 5.99
CA LEU A 363 28.38 11.53 7.35
C LEU A 363 29.63 11.84 8.18
N PRO A 364 29.51 12.04 9.50
CA PRO A 364 30.60 12.57 10.33
C PRO A 364 31.78 11.62 10.51
N GLU A 365 31.62 10.32 10.23
CA GLU A 365 32.62 9.29 10.48
C GLU A 365 33.17 8.71 9.17
N LYS A 366 34.48 8.45 9.14
CA LYS A 366 35.09 7.73 8.01
C LYS A 366 34.89 6.24 8.21
N ARG A 367 33.91 5.68 7.52
CA ARG A 367 33.64 4.25 7.46
C ARG A 367 33.56 3.80 6.00
N SER A 368 33.89 2.54 5.75
CA SER A 368 33.58 1.89 4.48
C SER A 368 32.07 1.81 4.24
N VAL A 369 31.67 1.58 2.99
CA VAL A 369 30.26 1.40 2.63
C VAL A 369 29.65 0.24 3.43
N SER A 370 30.36 -0.89 3.54
CA SER A 370 29.89 -2.06 4.28
C SER A 370 29.69 -1.77 5.77
N GLU A 371 30.60 -1.03 6.41
CA GLU A 371 30.47 -0.62 7.81
C GLU A 371 29.30 0.35 8.03
N TRP A 372 29.05 1.26 7.09
CA TRP A 372 27.88 2.14 7.13
C TRP A 372 26.58 1.38 6.99
N LEU A 373 26.48 0.46 6.02
CA LEU A 373 25.29 -0.36 5.81
C LEU A 373 25.00 -1.21 7.05
N GLU A 374 26.02 -1.84 7.63
CA GLU A 374 25.88 -2.62 8.85
C GLU A 374 25.46 -1.76 10.05
N PHE A 375 26.04 -0.55 10.17
CA PHE A 375 25.63 0.40 11.19
C PHE A 375 24.16 0.78 11.07
N LEU A 376 23.69 1.16 9.88
CA LEU A 376 22.28 1.52 9.66
C LEU A 376 21.36 0.33 9.90
N ARG A 377 21.72 -0.86 9.40
CA ARG A 377 20.95 -2.10 9.54
C ARG A 377 20.76 -2.51 10.99
N SER A 378 21.80 -2.37 11.82
CA SER A 378 21.78 -2.79 13.22
C SER A 378 21.26 -1.72 14.18
N ASN A 379 21.13 -0.47 13.74
CA ASN A 379 20.65 0.65 14.58
C ASN A 379 19.28 1.18 14.18
N VAL A 380 18.61 0.63 13.17
CA VAL A 380 17.25 1.03 12.77
C VAL A 380 16.35 -0.22 12.74
N SER A 381 15.35 -0.27 13.62
CA SER A 381 14.50 -1.45 13.84
C SER A 381 13.84 -1.99 12.56
N ILE A 382 13.42 -1.11 11.65
CA ILE A 382 12.75 -1.53 10.41
C ILE A 382 13.71 -2.12 9.38
N LEU A 383 15.02 -1.94 9.54
CA LEU A 383 16.05 -2.48 8.65
C LEU A 383 16.60 -3.82 9.18
N GLU A 384 16.15 -4.24 10.35
CA GLU A 384 16.49 -5.53 10.92
C GLU A 384 16.03 -6.67 10.00
N GLY A 385 16.85 -7.71 9.90
CA GLY A 385 16.60 -8.87 9.06
C GLY A 385 16.86 -8.69 7.55
N LEU A 386 17.21 -7.47 7.09
CA LEU A 386 17.72 -7.30 5.72
C LEU A 386 19.09 -7.96 5.58
N SER A 387 19.32 -8.67 4.47
CA SER A 387 20.67 -9.15 4.13
C SER A 387 21.59 -7.97 3.74
N PRO A 388 22.93 -8.13 3.80
CA PRO A 388 23.86 -7.12 3.33
C PRO A 388 23.56 -6.68 1.88
N LEU A 389 23.14 -7.63 1.04
CA LEU A 389 22.69 -7.33 -0.31
C LEU A 389 21.44 -6.46 -0.26
N GLN A 390 20.35 -6.89 0.39
CA GLN A 390 19.09 -6.14 0.43
C GLN A 390 19.26 -4.71 0.98
N MET A 391 20.17 -4.55 1.94
CA MET A 391 20.52 -3.25 2.51
C MET A 391 21.10 -2.30 1.44
N ARG A 392 21.95 -2.79 0.53
CA ARG A 392 22.49 -1.99 -0.58
C ARG A 392 21.38 -1.50 -1.51
N GLU A 393 20.39 -2.34 -1.81
CA GLU A 393 19.28 -2.01 -2.73
C GLU A 393 18.43 -0.93 -2.11
N PHE A 394 18.09 -1.17 -0.84
CA PHE A 394 17.27 -0.27 -0.06
C PHE A 394 17.89 1.13 0.02
N MET A 395 19.21 1.21 0.17
CA MET A 395 19.93 2.48 0.21
C MET A 395 20.10 3.16 -1.15
N LEU A 396 19.91 2.46 -2.28
CA LEU A 396 19.84 3.11 -3.59
C LEU A 396 18.57 3.96 -3.75
N ASP A 397 17.48 3.56 -3.08
CA ASP A 397 16.17 4.22 -3.10
C ASP A 397 15.87 5.03 -1.82
N SER A 398 16.85 5.16 -0.92
CA SER A 398 16.75 5.88 0.36
C SER A 398 17.86 6.91 0.51
N GLU A 399 17.65 7.92 1.35
CA GLU A 399 18.65 8.93 1.68
C GLU A 399 19.11 8.80 3.14
N VAL A 400 20.36 9.19 3.42
CA VAL A 400 20.87 9.26 4.78
C VAL A 400 21.50 10.61 5.01
N ARG A 401 21.21 11.22 6.16
CA ARG A 401 21.68 12.56 6.51
C ARG A 401 22.09 12.65 7.96
N ALA A 402 23.14 13.43 8.21
CA ALA A 402 23.51 13.89 9.54
C ALA A 402 22.83 15.24 9.83
N TYR A 403 22.23 15.37 11.00
CA TYR A 403 21.55 16.56 11.48
C TYR A 403 22.28 17.14 12.71
N ARG A 404 22.32 18.47 12.82
CA ARG A 404 22.81 19.18 14.01
C ARG A 404 21.72 19.25 15.07
N ALA A 405 22.11 19.39 16.34
CA ALA A 405 21.14 19.63 17.40
C ALA A 405 20.28 20.87 17.11
N GLY A 406 18.97 20.75 17.27
CA GLY A 406 17.97 21.78 16.99
C GLY A 406 17.55 21.92 15.52
N GLU A 407 18.24 21.25 14.59
CA GLU A 407 17.94 21.33 13.16
C GLU A 407 16.55 20.73 12.86
N VAL A 408 15.74 21.45 12.06
CA VAL A 408 14.42 20.99 11.64
C VAL A 408 14.57 19.89 10.60
N ILE A 409 13.93 18.75 10.83
CA ILE A 409 13.87 17.64 9.88
C ILE A 409 12.68 17.85 8.94
N PHE A 410 11.49 18.15 9.50
CA PHE A 410 10.35 18.66 8.76
C PHE A 410 9.41 19.45 9.67
N GLU A 411 8.60 20.32 9.07
CA GLU A 411 7.62 21.14 9.78
C GLU A 411 6.23 20.51 9.76
N LYS A 412 5.42 20.86 10.77
CA LYS A 412 3.99 20.53 10.79
C LYS A 412 3.32 21.05 9.51
N HIS A 413 2.42 20.27 8.93
CA HIS A 413 1.70 20.53 7.68
C HIS A 413 2.57 20.57 6.41
N ALA A 414 3.89 20.34 6.51
CA ALA A 414 4.73 20.23 5.32
C ALA A 414 4.23 19.08 4.42
N PRO A 415 4.30 19.24 3.09
CA PRO A 415 4.06 18.16 2.16
C PRO A 415 5.17 17.11 2.32
N GLY A 416 4.81 15.83 2.33
CA GLY A 416 5.79 14.75 2.40
C GLY A 416 5.23 13.48 3.04
N SER A 417 5.55 12.35 2.43
CA SER A 417 5.10 11.02 2.86
C SER A 417 6.26 10.07 3.20
N SER A 418 7.47 10.61 3.37
CA SER A 418 8.66 9.82 3.73
C SER A 418 8.64 9.40 5.20
N LEU A 419 9.20 8.24 5.48
CA LEU A 419 9.43 7.70 6.80
C LEU A 419 10.90 7.94 7.17
N PHE A 420 11.20 8.24 8.43
CA PHE A 420 12.57 8.41 8.91
C PHE A 420 12.91 7.34 9.94
N GLY A 421 14.10 6.76 9.85
CA GLY A 421 14.67 5.88 10.88
C GLY A 421 15.83 6.57 11.61
N VAL A 422 15.83 6.54 12.94
CA VAL A 422 16.87 7.17 13.77
C VAL A 422 18.01 6.18 13.99
N ALA A 423 19.08 6.27 13.19
CA ALA A 423 20.24 5.39 13.31
C ALA A 423 21.21 5.82 14.42
N ARG A 424 21.25 7.12 14.75
CA ARG A 424 22.01 7.67 15.87
C ARG A 424 21.32 8.89 16.44
N GLY A 425 21.35 9.01 17.76
CA GLY A 425 20.83 10.18 18.48
C GLY A 425 19.34 10.08 18.74
N ARG A 426 18.63 11.22 18.78
CA ARG A 426 17.19 11.27 18.99
C ARG A 426 16.53 12.39 18.21
N ALA A 427 15.30 12.17 17.74
CA ALA A 427 14.41 13.21 17.25
C ALA A 427 13.54 13.75 18.40
N LEU A 428 13.08 14.99 18.28
CA LEU A 428 12.15 15.64 19.18
C LEU A 428 10.89 16.00 18.40
N VAL A 429 9.74 15.55 18.90
CA VAL A 429 8.41 15.89 18.38
C VAL A 429 7.92 17.11 19.12
N GLU A 430 7.74 18.23 18.43
CA GLU A 430 7.17 19.46 19.00
C GLU A 430 5.63 19.29 19.06
N VAL A 431 5.10 19.01 20.25
CA VAL A 431 3.66 18.78 20.47
C VAL A 431 2.92 20.08 20.77
N ALA A 432 3.57 20.96 21.53
CA ALA A 432 3.14 22.33 21.82
C ALA A 432 4.39 23.21 22.02
N PRO A 433 4.28 24.54 21.96
CA PRO A 433 5.41 25.43 22.22
C PRO A 433 6.11 25.10 23.55
N GLY A 434 7.35 24.62 23.48
CA GLY A 434 8.15 24.23 24.65
C GLY A 434 7.90 22.82 25.22
N VAL A 435 7.09 21.99 24.55
CA VAL A 435 6.81 20.60 24.95
C VAL A 435 7.26 19.65 23.85
N ASP A 436 8.40 19.02 24.09
CA ASP A 436 9.02 18.05 23.18
C ASP A 436 8.90 16.62 23.69
N VAL A 437 8.52 15.70 22.80
CA VAL A 437 8.54 14.25 23.06
C VAL A 437 9.68 13.60 22.30
N PRO A 438 10.62 12.90 22.97
CA PRO A 438 11.75 12.28 22.30
C PRO A 438 11.34 11.02 21.51
N ILE A 439 12.01 10.82 20.38
CA ILE A 439 12.01 9.59 19.60
C ILE A 439 13.45 9.10 19.56
N ASP A 440 13.70 8.03 20.30
CA ASP A 440 15.05 7.51 20.53
C ASP A 440 15.58 6.72 19.33
N GLN A 441 16.91 6.49 19.37
CA GLN A 441 17.63 5.64 18.43
C GLN A 441 16.96 4.27 18.26
N GLY A 442 16.98 3.72 17.05
CA GLY A 442 16.30 2.47 16.70
C GLY A 442 14.88 2.68 16.23
N SER A 443 14.20 3.75 16.66
CA SER A 443 12.81 4.02 16.32
C SER A 443 12.65 4.71 14.96
N ILE A 444 11.40 4.89 14.55
CA ILE A 444 11.02 5.56 13.31
C ILE A 444 10.02 6.68 13.56
N PHE A 445 9.93 7.64 12.65
CA PHE A 445 8.91 8.68 12.66
C PHE A 445 8.45 9.09 11.27
N GLY A 446 7.24 9.65 11.18
CA GLY A 446 6.61 9.99 9.91
C GLY A 446 5.75 8.86 9.31
N GLU A 447 5.61 7.72 10.00
CA GLU A 447 4.81 6.56 9.60
C GLU A 447 3.32 6.85 9.49
N VAL A 448 2.80 7.84 10.23
CA VAL A 448 1.39 8.24 10.11
C VAL A 448 1.09 8.73 8.70
N GLY A 449 1.96 9.56 8.10
CA GLY A 449 1.80 10.04 6.73
C GLY A 449 1.91 8.90 5.69
N LEU A 450 2.68 7.86 6.00
CA LEU A 450 2.78 6.65 5.17
C LEU A 450 1.46 5.86 5.13
N ILE A 451 0.88 5.63 6.31
CA ILE A 451 -0.31 4.77 6.51
C ILE A 451 -1.60 5.49 6.13
N SER A 452 -1.71 6.77 6.44
CA SER A 452 -2.95 7.55 6.31
C SER A 452 -2.95 8.57 5.17
N GLY A 453 -1.83 8.75 4.47
CA GLY A 453 -1.68 9.79 3.44
C GLY A 453 -1.72 11.23 3.98
N ARG A 454 -1.71 11.39 5.31
CA ARG A 454 -1.82 12.69 6.00
C ARG A 454 -0.52 13.51 5.84
N ARG A 455 -0.65 14.85 5.85
CA ARG A 455 0.48 15.79 6.01
C ARG A 455 1.17 15.56 7.37
N ARG A 456 2.39 16.09 7.53
CA ARG A 456 3.14 16.00 8.77
C ARG A 456 2.34 16.54 9.97
N GLY A 457 2.02 15.68 10.94
CA GLY A 457 1.17 16.03 12.09
C GLY A 457 1.85 16.89 13.15
N ALA A 458 3.19 16.95 13.14
CA ALA A 458 4.00 17.71 14.09
C ALA A 458 5.29 18.19 13.41
N THR A 459 5.92 19.21 13.99
CA THR A 459 7.29 19.62 13.63
C THR A 459 8.28 18.67 14.32
N ILE A 460 9.26 18.17 13.57
CA ILE A 460 10.31 17.29 14.12
C ILE A 460 11.66 17.97 14.01
N ARG A 461 12.40 17.96 15.12
CA ARG A 461 13.76 18.51 15.22
C ARG A 461 14.74 17.43 15.69
N ALA A 462 16.00 17.55 15.33
CA ALA A 462 17.03 16.72 15.93
C ALA A 462 17.30 17.20 17.37
N GLY A 463 17.15 16.33 18.38
CA GLY A 463 17.39 16.69 19.78
C GLY A 463 18.86 16.78 20.15
N GLU A 464 19.71 16.15 19.35
CA GLU A 464 21.18 16.12 19.47
C GLU A 464 21.77 15.82 18.08
N PRO A 465 23.11 15.86 17.89
CA PRO A 465 23.72 15.45 16.64
C PRO A 465 23.30 14.01 16.27
N SER A 466 22.58 13.88 15.16
CA SER A 466 21.84 12.64 14.83
C SER A 466 22.13 12.18 13.41
N ILE A 467 22.01 10.88 13.16
CA ILE A 467 22.08 10.29 11.81
C ILE A 467 20.74 9.62 11.55
N MET A 468 20.08 9.99 10.47
CA MET A 468 18.75 9.47 10.15
C MET A 468 18.68 9.03 8.68
N VAL A 469 17.95 7.95 8.45
CA VAL A 469 17.66 7.41 7.11
C VAL A 469 16.27 7.87 6.71
N GLU A 470 16.16 8.61 5.61
CA GLU A 470 14.88 8.97 4.99
C GLU A 470 14.50 7.92 3.94
N VAL A 471 13.30 7.39 4.08
CA VAL A 471 12.74 6.30 3.30
C VAL A 471 11.50 6.81 2.59
N SER A 472 11.47 6.76 1.27
CA SER A 472 10.28 7.16 0.51
C SER A 472 9.07 6.27 0.83
N ARG A 473 7.85 6.76 0.57
CA ARG A 473 6.62 5.97 0.76
C ARG A 473 6.67 4.64 0.02
N THR A 474 7.08 4.68 -1.24
CA THR A 474 7.23 3.49 -2.09
C THR A 474 8.28 2.53 -1.52
N ALA A 475 9.43 3.03 -1.08
CA ALA A 475 10.47 2.20 -0.48
C ALA A 475 10.00 1.53 0.83
N ALA A 476 9.28 2.26 1.68
CA ALA A 476 8.73 1.72 2.92
C ALA A 476 7.65 0.65 2.66
N LEU A 477 6.72 0.90 1.73
CA LEU A 477 5.70 -0.10 1.36
C LEU A 477 6.33 -1.34 0.71
N LYS A 478 7.34 -1.17 -0.15
CA LYS A 478 8.11 -2.27 -0.73
C LYS A 478 8.79 -3.08 0.37
N LEU A 479 9.48 -2.41 1.30
CA LEU A 479 10.13 -3.04 2.45
C LEU A 479 9.12 -3.84 3.30
N MET A 480 7.95 -3.27 3.62
CA MET A 480 6.89 -3.98 4.35
C MET A 480 6.35 -5.20 3.60
N SER A 481 6.35 -5.15 2.27
CA SER A 481 5.87 -6.26 1.43
C SER A 481 6.88 -7.40 1.33
N SER A 482 8.19 -7.10 1.36
CA SER A 482 9.27 -8.06 1.14
C SER A 482 9.99 -8.49 2.42
N ASN A 483 9.86 -7.76 3.52
CA ASN A 483 10.49 -8.03 4.81
C ASN A 483 9.42 -8.09 5.93
N PRO A 484 8.94 -9.29 6.31
CA PRO A 484 7.97 -9.44 7.40
C PRO A 484 8.42 -8.86 8.76
N PRO A 485 9.67 -9.03 9.22
CA PRO A 485 10.20 -8.28 10.37
C PRO A 485 9.97 -6.76 10.28
N ALA A 486 10.31 -6.13 9.16
CA ALA A 486 10.10 -4.69 8.97
C ALA A 486 8.61 -4.31 9.07
N LYS A 487 7.72 -5.11 8.46
CA LYS A 487 6.26 -4.90 8.59
C LYS A 487 5.81 -4.95 10.04
N ARG A 488 6.29 -5.92 10.83
CA ARG A 488 5.97 -6.04 12.26
C ARG A 488 6.49 -4.86 13.05
N ALA A 489 7.73 -4.42 12.82
CA ALA A 489 8.32 -3.27 13.49
C ALA A 489 7.54 -1.97 13.21
N ILE A 490 7.25 -1.66 11.94
CA ILE A 490 6.46 -0.48 11.56
C ILE A 490 5.07 -0.52 12.20
N THR A 491 4.43 -1.69 12.15
CA THR A 491 3.10 -1.89 12.73
C THR A 491 3.10 -1.67 14.23
N ARG A 492 4.06 -2.27 14.96
CA ARG A 492 4.21 -2.12 16.41
C ARG A 492 4.40 -0.66 16.82
N ILE A 493 5.36 0.04 16.18
CA ILE A 493 5.68 1.44 16.50
C ILE A 493 4.48 2.36 16.19
N SER A 494 3.79 2.12 15.07
CA SER A 494 2.58 2.86 14.70
C SER A 494 1.45 2.64 15.72
N THR A 495 1.21 1.39 16.14
CA THR A 495 0.19 1.06 17.13
C THR A 495 0.53 1.68 18.49
N GLU A 496 1.77 1.53 18.96
CA GLU A 496 2.26 2.12 20.21
C GLU A 496 1.98 3.63 20.25
N ARG A 497 2.41 4.34 19.20
CA ARG A 497 2.21 5.80 19.13
C ARG A 497 0.73 6.16 19.11
N GLN A 498 -0.09 5.40 18.40
CA GLN A 498 -1.53 5.60 18.38
C GLN A 498 -2.15 5.42 19.77
N LEU A 499 -1.75 4.38 20.52
CA LEU A 499 -2.25 4.17 21.89
C LEU A 499 -1.81 5.28 22.84
N LEU A 500 -0.55 5.71 22.77
CA LEU A 500 -0.03 6.82 23.58
C LEU A 500 -0.75 8.14 23.30
N GLN A 501 -1.01 8.45 22.03
CA GLN A 501 -1.78 9.63 21.63
C GLN A 501 -3.24 9.56 22.06
N MET A 502 -3.88 8.39 21.87
CA MET A 502 -5.30 8.18 22.17
C MET A 502 -5.57 8.28 23.66
N PHE A 503 -4.87 7.47 24.46
CA PHE A 503 -5.14 7.33 25.88
C PHE A 503 -4.47 8.44 26.72
N GLY A 504 -3.37 9.03 26.24
CA GLY A 504 -2.71 10.17 26.88
C GLY A 504 -2.36 9.92 28.35
N ALA A 505 -2.47 10.95 29.20
CA ALA A 505 -2.34 10.86 30.66
C ALA A 505 -0.93 10.48 31.20
N GLY A 506 0.13 10.86 30.49
CA GLY A 506 1.51 10.59 30.92
C GLY A 506 1.91 9.11 30.79
N LEU A 507 1.18 8.34 29.98
CA LEU A 507 1.59 7.00 29.58
C LEU A 507 2.92 7.05 28.85
N THR A 508 3.78 6.10 29.18
CA THR A 508 5.07 5.86 28.53
C THR A 508 5.00 4.60 27.68
N SER A 509 5.95 4.44 26.76
CA SER A 509 6.15 3.20 25.99
C SER A 509 6.18 1.95 26.86
N ALA A 510 6.81 2.03 28.03
CA ALA A 510 6.90 0.91 28.97
C ALA A 510 5.54 0.51 29.55
N ASP A 511 4.64 1.49 29.75
CA ASP A 511 3.32 1.24 30.33
C ASP A 511 2.42 0.46 29.37
N VAL A 512 2.51 0.73 28.07
CA VAL A 512 1.65 0.11 27.05
C VAL A 512 2.23 -1.20 26.48
N ALA A 513 3.46 -1.57 26.84
CA ALA A 513 4.18 -2.70 26.26
C ALA A 513 3.40 -4.03 26.34
N GLU A 514 2.84 -4.36 27.51
CA GLU A 514 2.06 -5.59 27.71
C GLU A 514 0.79 -5.64 26.83
N VAL A 515 0.12 -4.50 26.71
CA VAL A 515 -1.09 -4.35 25.88
C VAL A 515 -0.72 -4.47 24.39
N LEU A 516 0.42 -3.94 23.99
CA LEU A 516 0.92 -4.02 22.61
C LEU A 516 1.36 -5.43 22.21
N ASP A 517 1.97 -6.18 23.13
CA ASP A 517 2.43 -7.55 22.87
C ASP A 517 1.29 -8.51 22.57
N SER A 518 0.10 -8.22 23.11
CA SER A 518 -1.13 -8.99 22.88
C SER A 518 -2.08 -8.36 21.85
N ALA A 519 -1.67 -7.25 21.22
CA ALA A 519 -2.50 -6.54 20.25
C ALA A 519 -2.57 -7.29 18.90
N GLU A 520 -3.78 -7.45 18.37
CA GLU A 520 -4.03 -8.06 17.07
C GLU A 520 -4.69 -7.08 16.11
N ILE A 521 -4.23 -7.03 14.86
CA ILE A 521 -4.88 -6.24 13.81
C ILE A 521 -5.87 -7.13 13.07
N LEU A 522 -7.14 -6.74 13.12
CA LEU A 522 -8.26 -7.39 12.47
C LEU A 522 -8.68 -6.54 11.26
N THR A 523 -8.84 -7.18 10.11
CA THR A 523 -9.50 -6.57 8.95
C THR A 523 -10.97 -6.97 8.97
N VAL A 524 -11.85 -5.99 8.95
CA VAL A 524 -13.31 -6.15 9.12
C VAL A 524 -14.01 -5.69 7.84
N LYS A 525 -14.90 -6.50 7.27
CA LYS A 525 -15.67 -6.14 6.06
C LYS A 525 -16.78 -5.13 6.41
N ALA A 526 -17.25 -4.37 5.41
CA ALA A 526 -18.44 -3.54 5.59
C ALA A 526 -19.64 -4.40 6.04
N GLY A 527 -20.35 -3.95 7.06
CA GLY A 527 -21.46 -4.67 7.67
C GLY A 527 -21.05 -5.80 8.63
N GLU A 528 -19.77 -6.12 8.80
CA GLU A 528 -19.33 -7.14 9.75
C GLU A 528 -19.37 -6.61 11.20
N THR A 529 -19.79 -7.46 12.14
CA THR A 529 -19.94 -7.11 13.56
C THR A 529 -18.69 -7.48 14.34
N ILE A 530 -18.12 -6.55 15.12
CA ILE A 530 -16.96 -6.81 15.99
C ILE A 530 -17.35 -7.09 17.45
N LEU A 531 -18.53 -6.62 17.88
CA LEU A 531 -19.09 -6.84 19.21
C LEU A 531 -20.60 -7.05 19.08
N ASN A 532 -21.19 -8.08 19.67
CA ASN A 532 -22.65 -8.18 19.79
C ASN A 532 -23.10 -7.77 21.19
N GLU A 533 -24.27 -7.12 21.24
CA GLU A 533 -24.96 -6.86 22.50
C GLU A 533 -25.22 -8.17 23.26
N GLY A 534 -24.92 -8.18 24.56
CA GLY A 534 -25.10 -9.33 25.44
C GLY A 534 -23.91 -10.30 25.47
N ASP A 535 -22.94 -10.18 24.56
CA ASP A 535 -21.76 -11.05 24.55
C ASP A 535 -20.96 -10.89 25.86
N ALA A 536 -20.43 -12.01 26.35
CA ALA A 536 -19.41 -12.00 27.40
C ALA A 536 -18.05 -11.71 26.74
N GLY A 537 -17.41 -10.60 27.14
CA GLY A 537 -16.09 -10.26 26.63
C GLY A 537 -15.62 -8.92 27.18
N ASN A 538 -14.30 -8.80 27.35
CA ASN A 538 -13.67 -7.66 27.99
C ASN A 538 -12.59 -6.99 27.13
N ASP A 539 -12.31 -7.54 25.94
CA ASP A 539 -11.38 -6.94 24.98
C ASP A 539 -11.80 -5.53 24.55
N ILE A 540 -10.80 -4.72 24.22
CA ILE A 540 -10.97 -3.36 23.70
C ILE A 540 -10.61 -3.34 22.22
N TYR A 541 -11.35 -2.56 21.46
CA TYR A 541 -11.16 -2.44 20.02
C TYR A 541 -10.87 -0.97 19.68
N VAL A 542 -9.71 -0.72 19.07
CA VAL A 542 -9.29 0.60 18.59
C VAL A 542 -9.46 0.65 17.08
N ILE A 543 -10.24 1.58 16.57
CA ILE A 543 -10.48 1.74 15.13
C ILE A 543 -9.26 2.44 14.52
N ARG A 544 -8.51 1.71 13.70
CA ARG A 544 -7.27 2.20 13.07
C ARG A 544 -7.54 2.87 11.72
N VAL A 545 -8.37 2.23 10.90
CA VAL A 545 -8.79 2.69 9.58
C VAL A 545 -10.27 2.34 9.40
N GLY A 546 -11.04 3.21 8.76
CA GLY A 546 -12.47 3.01 8.52
C GLY A 546 -13.31 3.47 9.70
N SER A 547 -14.49 2.89 9.87
CA SER A 547 -15.44 3.33 10.88
C SER A 547 -16.52 2.34 11.25
N MET A 548 -17.13 2.58 12.40
CA MET A 548 -18.12 1.71 13.00
C MET A 548 -19.37 2.49 13.41
N ILE A 549 -20.48 1.78 13.54
CA ILE A 549 -21.71 2.26 14.18
C ILE A 549 -21.98 1.41 15.42
N VAL A 550 -22.56 2.06 16.43
CA VAL A 550 -23.04 1.41 17.65
C VAL A 550 -24.56 1.38 17.60
N GLU A 551 -25.13 0.19 17.71
CA GLU A 551 -26.57 -0.05 17.67
C GLU A 551 -27.02 -0.88 18.87
N LYS A 552 -28.25 -0.66 19.33
CA LYS A 552 -28.88 -1.46 20.39
C LYS A 552 -30.23 -2.00 19.96
N LYS A 553 -30.55 -3.23 20.37
CA LYS A 553 -31.82 -3.86 19.99
C LYS A 553 -32.94 -3.45 20.95
N ILE A 554 -33.88 -2.64 20.47
CA ILE A 554 -35.01 -2.15 21.26
C ILE A 554 -36.32 -2.47 20.54
N GLY A 555 -37.22 -3.18 21.20
CA GLY A 555 -38.51 -3.56 20.61
C GLY A 555 -38.40 -4.42 19.34
N GLY A 556 -37.28 -5.15 19.17
CA GLY A 556 -37.02 -5.97 17.99
C GLY A 556 -36.33 -5.25 16.83
N LYS A 557 -36.15 -3.92 16.90
CA LYS A 557 -35.44 -3.11 15.89
C LYS A 557 -34.05 -2.72 16.39
N ASN A 558 -33.11 -2.53 15.46
CA ASN A 558 -31.80 -1.95 15.77
C ASN A 558 -31.94 -0.43 15.83
N VAL A 559 -31.60 0.15 16.97
CA VAL A 559 -31.59 1.59 17.20
C VAL A 559 -30.16 2.09 17.14
N PHE A 560 -29.88 3.03 16.25
CA PHE A 560 -28.58 3.70 16.17
C PHE A 560 -28.33 4.54 17.43
N LEU A 561 -27.16 4.34 18.05
CA LEU A 561 -26.75 5.06 19.26
C LEU A 561 -25.65 6.08 18.96
N SER A 562 -24.60 5.67 18.26
CA SER A 562 -23.46 6.55 17.96
C SER A 562 -22.65 6.06 16.77
N TYR A 563 -21.90 6.97 16.18
CA TYR A 563 -20.92 6.70 15.13
C TYR A 563 -19.50 6.79 15.69
N LEU A 564 -18.59 5.96 15.18
CA LEU A 564 -17.22 5.83 15.66
C LEU A 564 -16.23 5.90 14.49
N PRO A 565 -15.54 7.04 14.30
CA PRO A 565 -14.48 7.17 13.30
C PRO A 565 -13.18 6.49 13.73
N ALA A 566 -12.22 6.37 12.81
CA ALA A 566 -10.85 6.01 13.13
C ALA A 566 -10.28 6.93 14.22
N GLY A 567 -9.49 6.35 15.12
CA GLY A 567 -9.04 7.01 16.36
C GLY A 567 -10.01 6.86 17.54
N SER A 568 -11.22 6.33 17.33
CA SER A 568 -12.11 5.94 18.42
C SER A 568 -11.78 4.54 18.95
N TYR A 569 -12.20 4.26 20.19
CA TYR A 569 -12.15 2.92 20.77
C TYR A 569 -13.48 2.51 21.42
N VAL A 570 -13.71 1.20 21.53
CA VAL A 570 -14.90 0.60 22.14
C VAL A 570 -14.58 -0.63 22.97
N GLY A 571 -15.53 -1.01 23.82
CA GLY A 571 -15.47 -2.20 24.65
C GLY A 571 -15.10 -1.91 26.11
N GLU A 572 -14.75 -0.67 26.41
CA GLU A 572 -14.35 -0.20 27.74
C GLU A 572 -15.45 -0.34 28.79
N MET A 573 -16.72 -0.21 28.40
CA MET A 573 -17.86 -0.33 29.32
C MET A 573 -17.91 -1.71 29.98
N ALA A 574 -17.79 -2.77 29.19
CA ALA A 574 -17.84 -4.13 29.69
C ALA A 574 -16.65 -4.44 30.61
N LEU A 575 -15.47 -3.90 30.28
CA LEU A 575 -14.27 -4.05 31.08
C LEU A 575 -14.35 -3.30 32.41
N ILE A 576 -14.82 -2.05 32.41
CA ILE A 576 -14.85 -1.17 33.60
C ILE A 576 -16.03 -1.51 34.51
N ALA A 577 -17.22 -1.74 33.96
CA ALA A 577 -18.42 -2.00 34.73
C ALA A 577 -18.60 -3.49 35.10
N GLY A 578 -17.81 -4.39 34.49
CA GLY A 578 -17.95 -5.84 34.71
C GLY A 578 -19.27 -6.40 34.20
N THR A 579 -19.89 -5.76 33.19
CA THR A 579 -21.16 -6.16 32.60
C THR A 579 -20.96 -6.80 31.22
N PRO A 580 -21.92 -7.58 30.70
CA PRO A 580 -21.92 -7.96 29.28
C PRO A 580 -21.87 -6.74 28.35
N ARG A 581 -21.53 -6.98 27.08
CA ARG A 581 -21.52 -5.91 26.05
C ARG A 581 -22.90 -5.23 25.99
N THR A 582 -22.92 -3.90 26.12
CA THR A 582 -24.15 -3.11 26.25
C THR A 582 -24.81 -2.75 24.91
N ALA A 583 -24.08 -2.89 23.81
CA ALA A 583 -24.51 -2.57 22.46
C ALA A 583 -23.74 -3.41 21.42
N THR A 584 -24.29 -3.49 20.22
CA THR A 584 -23.67 -4.10 19.04
C THR A 584 -22.81 -3.07 18.31
N VAL A 585 -21.62 -3.44 17.85
CA VAL A 585 -20.73 -2.57 17.06
C VAL A 585 -20.44 -3.21 15.71
N ARG A 586 -20.75 -2.49 14.62
CA ARG A 586 -20.65 -2.99 13.24
C ARG A 586 -19.87 -2.02 12.37
N ALA A 587 -19.05 -2.55 11.47
CA ALA A 587 -18.31 -1.74 10.50
C ALA A 587 -19.26 -1.15 9.45
N THR A 588 -19.11 0.14 9.14
CA THR A 588 -19.86 0.78 8.03
C THR A 588 -19.15 0.62 6.70
N VAL A 589 -17.84 0.55 6.75
CA VAL A 589 -16.93 0.37 5.60
C VAL A 589 -15.88 -0.66 5.95
N ARG A 590 -15.15 -1.16 4.95
CA ARG A 590 -13.97 -1.99 5.20
C ARG A 590 -13.03 -1.26 6.16
N SER A 591 -12.70 -1.90 7.27
CA SER A 591 -12.00 -1.27 8.39
C SER A 591 -10.84 -2.11 8.89
N GLU A 592 -9.83 -1.47 9.48
CA GLU A 592 -8.80 -2.12 10.30
C GLU A 592 -9.02 -1.74 11.76
N VAL A 593 -9.08 -2.75 12.63
CA VAL A 593 -9.31 -2.59 14.06
C VAL A 593 -8.20 -3.29 14.82
N ILE A 594 -7.64 -2.61 15.82
CA ILE A 594 -6.69 -3.21 16.74
C ILE A 594 -7.48 -3.77 17.92
N ARG A 595 -7.48 -5.09 18.08
CA ARG A 595 -8.00 -5.77 19.28
C ARG A 595 -6.91 -5.79 20.35
N LEU A 596 -7.21 -5.19 21.50
CA LEU A 596 -6.37 -5.18 22.70
C LEU A 596 -6.96 -6.16 23.71
N ASN A 597 -6.10 -6.97 24.33
CA ASN A 597 -6.52 -7.90 25.36
C ASN A 597 -7.09 -7.15 26.58
N GLY A 598 -8.31 -7.51 26.98
CA GLY A 598 -9.03 -6.83 28.07
C GLY A 598 -8.30 -6.91 29.41
N ASP A 599 -7.74 -8.07 29.75
CA ASP A 599 -7.08 -8.28 31.05
C ASP A 599 -5.78 -7.46 31.16
N ALA A 600 -4.98 -7.42 30.10
CA ALA A 600 -3.79 -6.57 30.02
C ALA A 600 -4.17 -5.08 30.17
N PHE A 601 -5.25 -4.65 29.51
CA PHE A 601 -5.72 -3.28 29.60
C PHE A 601 -6.28 -2.92 30.99
N ALA A 602 -6.99 -3.84 31.65
CA ALA A 602 -7.44 -3.64 33.03
C ALA A 602 -6.27 -3.46 34.00
N ARG A 603 -5.20 -4.25 33.86
CA ARG A 603 -3.97 -4.07 34.65
C ARG A 603 -3.35 -2.69 34.41
N LEU A 604 -3.31 -2.24 33.16
CA LEU A 604 -2.82 -0.90 32.82
C LEU A 604 -3.66 0.20 33.49
N MET A 605 -4.99 0.11 33.43
CA MET A 605 -5.89 1.07 34.09
C MET A 605 -5.71 1.08 35.62
N ALA A 606 -5.52 -0.09 36.24
CA ALA A 606 -5.27 -0.21 37.67
C ALA A 606 -3.93 0.44 38.07
N ALA A 607 -2.90 0.31 37.23
CA ALA A 607 -1.59 0.93 37.46
C ALA A 607 -1.57 2.45 37.20
N LYS A 608 -2.51 2.97 36.40
CA LYS A 608 -2.54 4.38 35.97
C LYS A 608 -3.92 5.02 36.25
N PRO A 609 -4.14 5.55 37.47
CA PRO A 609 -5.44 6.13 37.87
C PRO A 609 -5.94 7.25 36.94
N ALA A 610 -5.04 8.06 36.39
CA ALA A 610 -5.40 9.12 35.45
C ALA A 610 -6.01 8.59 34.14
N LEU A 611 -5.57 7.41 33.68
CA LEU A 611 -6.16 6.72 32.53
C LEU A 611 -7.57 6.23 32.86
N LEU A 612 -7.76 5.62 34.03
CA LEU A 612 -9.08 5.13 34.48
C LEU A 612 -10.10 6.28 34.57
N GLU A 613 -9.71 7.42 35.16
CA GLU A 613 -10.59 8.59 35.28
C GLU A 613 -10.94 9.21 33.92
N ARG A 614 -10.02 9.16 32.94
CA ARG A 614 -10.33 9.54 31.56
C ARG A 614 -11.33 8.56 30.94
N ALA A 615 -11.06 7.26 31.02
CA ALA A 615 -11.93 6.23 30.46
C ALA A 615 -13.35 6.28 31.07
N ARG A 616 -13.47 6.58 32.38
CA ARG A 616 -14.76 6.79 33.05
C ARG A 616 -15.51 8.02 32.54
N ARG A 617 -14.82 9.13 32.26
CA ARG A 617 -15.44 10.32 31.64
C ARG A 617 -15.96 10.02 30.25
N ASP A 618 -15.16 9.35 29.43
CA ASP A 618 -15.55 8.95 28.06
C ASP A 618 -16.73 7.95 28.11
N MET A 619 -16.76 7.08 29.12
CA MET A 619 -17.86 6.14 29.38
C MET A 619 -19.17 6.84 29.80
N ALA A 620 -19.11 7.86 30.66
CA ALA A 620 -20.29 8.54 31.20
C ALA A 620 -21.16 9.13 30.07
N ALA A 621 -20.53 9.80 29.09
CA ALA A 621 -21.24 10.33 27.93
C ALA A 621 -22.00 9.25 27.13
N ARG A 622 -21.40 8.06 26.98
CA ARG A 622 -22.03 6.91 26.30
C ARG A 622 -23.15 6.29 27.13
N GLN A 623 -22.99 6.25 28.45
CA GLN A 623 -24.03 5.77 29.38
C GLN A 623 -25.27 6.68 29.36
N ASP A 624 -25.08 7.99 29.32
CA ASP A 624 -26.19 8.95 29.26
C ASP A 624 -27.01 8.79 27.97
N VAL A 625 -26.36 8.58 26.83
CA VAL A 625 -27.04 8.29 25.56
C VAL A 625 -27.82 6.98 25.65
N ASN A 626 -27.20 5.91 26.18
CA ASN A 626 -27.86 4.62 26.35
C ASN A 626 -29.08 4.70 27.28
N ALA A 627 -28.94 5.38 28.42
CA ALA A 627 -30.00 5.56 29.40
C ALA A 627 -31.15 6.43 28.86
N PHE A 628 -30.82 7.47 28.10
CA PHE A 628 -31.81 8.30 27.41
C PHE A 628 -32.64 7.48 26.43
N VAL A 629 -31.99 6.65 25.60
CA VAL A 629 -32.68 5.81 24.61
C VAL A 629 -33.52 4.72 25.30
N GLU A 630 -33.02 4.11 26.38
CA GLU A 630 -33.77 3.10 27.15
C GLU A 630 -34.96 3.68 27.89
N SER A 631 -34.82 4.83 28.56
CA SER A 631 -35.90 5.47 29.32
C SER A 631 -37.10 5.87 28.46
N ARG A 632 -36.91 6.02 27.14
CA ARG A 632 -37.96 6.38 26.18
C ARG A 632 -38.54 5.19 25.41
N LYS A 633 -38.15 3.95 25.73
CA LYS A 633 -38.58 2.70 25.09
C LYS A 633 -40.11 2.51 25.04
N HIS A 634 -40.85 3.10 25.98
CA HIS A 634 -42.30 2.92 26.12
C HIS A 634 -43.13 4.16 25.73
N SER A 635 -42.51 5.33 25.56
CA SER A 635 -43.25 6.60 25.46
C SER A 635 -43.46 7.09 24.02
N PHE A 636 -42.67 6.60 23.06
CA PHE A 636 -42.78 7.02 21.65
C PHE A 636 -42.30 5.93 20.67
N SER A 637 -43.17 5.04 20.21
CA SER A 637 -42.80 4.10 19.14
C SER A 637 -42.41 4.82 17.84
N THR A 638 -43.18 5.83 17.42
CA THR A 638 -42.97 6.57 16.16
C THR A 638 -41.77 7.49 16.14
N VAL A 639 -41.40 8.10 17.27
CA VAL A 639 -40.32 9.10 17.31
C VAL A 639 -38.95 8.43 17.39
N VAL A 640 -38.80 7.35 18.17
CA VAL A 640 -37.57 6.55 18.18
C VAL A 640 -37.34 5.89 16.82
N ASP A 641 -38.41 5.42 16.17
CA ASP A 641 -38.37 4.93 14.79
C ASP A 641 -37.89 6.03 13.83
N MET A 642 -38.50 7.22 13.87
CA MET A 642 -38.09 8.36 13.04
C MET A 642 -36.65 8.80 13.30
N TYR A 643 -36.20 8.84 14.56
CA TYR A 643 -34.81 9.17 14.91
C TYR A 643 -33.82 8.13 14.38
N SER A 644 -34.12 6.84 14.56
CA SER A 644 -33.27 5.76 14.08
C SER A 644 -33.22 5.74 12.55
N GLU A 645 -34.35 5.99 11.87
CA GLU A 645 -34.42 6.07 10.42
C GLU A 645 -33.76 7.34 9.86
N THR A 646 -33.87 8.49 10.54
CA THR A 646 -33.17 9.73 10.15
C THR A 646 -31.67 9.58 10.33
N ALA A 647 -31.22 9.01 11.46
CA ALA A 647 -29.81 8.73 11.72
C ALA A 647 -29.24 7.73 10.72
N LYS A 648 -29.97 6.66 10.44
CA LYS A 648 -29.61 5.67 9.43
C LYS A 648 -29.54 6.30 8.04
N PHE A 649 -30.55 7.08 7.65
CA PHE A 649 -30.56 7.81 6.38
C PHE A 649 -29.29 8.66 6.24
N LEU A 650 -28.90 9.34 7.30
CA LEU A 650 -27.74 10.23 7.28
C LEU A 650 -26.42 9.45 7.21
N VAL A 651 -26.28 8.35 7.95
CA VAL A 651 -25.15 7.42 7.82
C VAL A 651 -25.06 6.82 6.41
N ASP A 652 -26.18 6.33 5.86
CA ASP A 652 -26.26 5.77 4.50
C ASP A 652 -25.91 6.81 3.43
N ASN A 653 -26.11 8.09 3.73
CA ASN A 653 -25.71 9.21 2.88
C ASN A 653 -24.34 9.78 3.27
N GLY A 654 -23.45 9.00 3.89
CA GLY A 654 -22.04 9.34 4.01
C GLY A 654 -21.65 10.23 5.18
N ILE A 655 -22.55 10.43 6.14
CA ILE A 655 -22.20 11.18 7.36
C ILE A 655 -21.21 10.45 8.23
N GLY A 656 -21.18 9.12 8.18
CA GLY A 656 -20.16 8.36 8.89
C GLY A 656 -18.78 8.91 8.54
N GLU A 657 -18.41 8.91 7.28
CA GLU A 657 -17.08 9.38 6.92
C GLU A 657 -16.92 10.89 6.89
N ALA A 658 -17.98 11.71 7.04
CA ALA A 658 -17.91 13.17 6.92
C ALA A 658 -17.22 13.81 8.14
N THR A 659 -16.43 14.86 7.96
CA THR A 659 -16.09 15.75 9.09
C THR A 659 -17.07 16.91 9.19
N ASP A 660 -17.63 17.31 8.05
CA ASP A 660 -18.58 18.40 7.96
C ASP A 660 -19.47 18.18 6.74
N VAL A 661 -20.77 18.07 6.98
CA VAL A 661 -21.81 17.90 5.95
C VAL A 661 -22.69 19.15 5.87
N LEU A 662 -23.01 19.58 4.64
CA LEU A 662 -24.05 20.57 4.41
C LEU A 662 -25.42 19.88 4.47
N LEU A 663 -26.32 20.38 5.30
CA LEU A 663 -27.72 19.97 5.40
C LEU A 663 -28.62 21.17 5.10
N ILE A 664 -29.79 20.90 4.53
CA ILE A 664 -30.82 21.91 4.29
C ILE A 664 -32.10 21.47 4.97
N ASP A 665 -32.62 22.29 5.88
CA ASP A 665 -33.94 22.11 6.46
C ASP A 665 -35.02 22.60 5.47
N GLU A 666 -35.77 21.66 4.90
CA GLU A 666 -36.84 21.95 3.95
C GLU A 666 -38.02 22.68 4.56
N ASN A 667 -38.21 22.65 5.89
CA ASN A 667 -39.25 23.46 6.55
C ASN A 667 -38.92 24.96 6.51
N LEU A 668 -37.62 25.29 6.50
CA LEU A 668 -37.13 26.67 6.47
C LEU A 668 -36.70 27.12 5.07
N CYS A 669 -36.43 26.17 4.17
CA CYS A 669 -35.93 26.46 2.83
C CYS A 669 -37.06 27.02 1.94
N VAL A 670 -36.82 28.19 1.35
CA VAL A 670 -37.75 28.84 0.41
C VAL A 670 -37.37 28.65 -1.06
N GLY A 671 -36.38 27.80 -1.36
CA GLY A 671 -35.97 27.49 -2.75
C GLY A 671 -35.43 28.69 -3.55
N CYS A 672 -34.79 29.67 -2.89
CA CYS A 672 -34.32 30.89 -3.56
C CYS A 672 -32.98 30.75 -4.34
N ASP A 673 -32.29 29.62 -4.20
CA ASP A 673 -30.99 29.28 -4.77
C ASP A 673 -29.82 30.23 -4.40
N ASN A 674 -29.99 31.04 -3.36
CA ASN A 674 -28.93 31.96 -2.93
C ASN A 674 -27.67 31.21 -2.47
N CYS A 675 -27.81 30.00 -1.92
CA CYS A 675 -26.68 29.17 -1.51
C CYS A 675 -25.80 28.76 -2.70
N GLU A 676 -26.40 28.35 -3.83
CA GLU A 676 -25.67 28.02 -5.06
C GLU A 676 -25.11 29.26 -5.75
N LYS A 677 -25.92 30.33 -5.84
CA LYS A 677 -25.50 31.58 -6.49
C LYS A 677 -24.26 32.16 -5.81
N ALA A 678 -24.31 32.26 -4.47
CA ALA A 678 -23.19 32.75 -3.68
C ALA A 678 -21.96 31.83 -3.75
N CYS A 679 -22.16 30.52 -3.84
CA CYS A 679 -21.07 29.56 -4.01
C CYS A 679 -20.35 29.79 -5.36
N ALA A 680 -21.10 29.87 -6.46
CA ALA A 680 -20.51 30.13 -7.78
C ALA A 680 -19.80 31.48 -7.84
N ASP A 681 -20.41 32.54 -7.32
CA ASP A 681 -19.80 33.88 -7.33
C ASP A 681 -18.51 33.96 -6.47
N SER A 682 -18.41 33.10 -5.44
CA SER A 682 -17.21 32.99 -4.59
C SER A 682 -16.12 32.08 -5.19
N HIS A 683 -16.44 31.31 -6.24
CA HIS A 683 -15.57 30.26 -6.78
C HIS A 683 -15.54 30.26 -8.32
N GLU A 684 -14.96 31.31 -8.90
CA GLU A 684 -14.68 31.41 -10.35
C GLU A 684 -15.91 31.21 -11.24
N GLY A 685 -17.12 31.47 -10.71
CA GLY A 685 -18.37 31.31 -11.43
C GLY A 685 -18.86 29.87 -11.55
N LEU A 686 -18.31 28.90 -10.80
CA LEU A 686 -18.79 27.51 -10.80
C LEU A 686 -19.31 27.12 -9.42
N SER A 687 -20.58 26.70 -9.35
CA SER A 687 -21.13 26.23 -8.08
C SER A 687 -20.47 24.91 -7.70
N ARG A 688 -20.07 24.81 -6.43
CA ARG A 688 -19.47 23.62 -5.82
C ARG A 688 -20.47 22.79 -5.01
N LEU A 689 -21.74 23.18 -5.07
CA LEU A 689 -22.89 22.48 -4.50
C LEU A 689 -24.05 22.47 -5.51
N ASP A 690 -24.92 21.48 -5.39
CA ASP A 690 -26.21 21.40 -6.07
C ASP A 690 -27.28 21.21 -5.00
N ARG A 691 -28.18 22.19 -4.85
CA ARG A 691 -29.18 22.27 -3.79
C ARG A 691 -30.32 21.30 -4.03
N GLU A 692 -30.65 21.01 -5.28
CA GLU A 692 -31.78 20.15 -5.63
C GLU A 692 -31.36 18.68 -5.70
N ALA A 693 -30.14 18.43 -6.18
CA ALA A 693 -29.61 17.08 -6.22
C ALA A 693 -29.26 16.59 -4.83
N GLY A 694 -29.73 15.41 -4.46
CA GLY A 694 -29.47 14.83 -3.15
C GLY A 694 -30.58 13.88 -2.77
N ARG A 695 -30.57 13.47 -1.50
CA ARG A 695 -31.70 12.75 -0.92
C ARG A 695 -32.31 13.60 0.19
N THR A 696 -33.62 13.51 0.32
CA THR A 696 -34.38 14.08 1.44
C THR A 696 -34.97 12.94 2.25
N TYR A 697 -34.92 13.06 3.58
CA TYR A 697 -35.71 12.26 4.48
C TYR A 697 -36.27 13.14 5.59
N ALA A 698 -37.56 12.95 5.91
CA ALA A 698 -38.33 13.88 6.74
C ALA A 698 -38.26 15.32 6.21
N HIS A 699 -37.60 16.23 6.92
CA HIS A 699 -37.39 17.62 6.51
C HIS A 699 -35.90 17.94 6.24
N LEU A 700 -35.01 16.94 6.34
CA LEU A 700 -33.58 17.13 6.15
C LEU A 700 -33.18 16.68 4.75
N HIS A 701 -32.70 17.63 3.97
CA HIS A 701 -32.13 17.41 2.66
C HIS A 701 -30.59 17.39 2.74
N VAL A 702 -29.98 16.35 2.16
CA VAL A 702 -28.53 16.23 2.00
C VAL A 702 -28.19 16.58 0.55
N PRO A 703 -27.85 17.85 0.25
CA PRO A 703 -27.51 18.28 -1.10
C PRO A 703 -26.22 17.64 -1.60
N THR A 704 -26.01 17.68 -2.91
CA THR A 704 -24.78 17.19 -3.54
C THR A 704 -23.68 18.23 -3.30
N SER A 705 -22.99 18.07 -2.18
CA SER A 705 -21.85 18.88 -1.76
C SER A 705 -20.80 17.98 -1.12
N CYS A 706 -19.53 18.41 -1.14
CA CYS A 706 -18.48 17.67 -0.47
C CYS A 706 -18.75 17.54 1.04
N ARG A 707 -18.50 16.34 1.57
CA ARG A 707 -18.62 15.96 2.98
C ARG A 707 -17.32 16.11 3.78
N HIS A 708 -16.26 16.56 3.10
CA HIS A 708 -14.91 16.71 3.64
C HIS A 708 -14.43 15.49 4.42
N CYS A 709 -14.64 14.29 3.88
CA CYS A 709 -14.52 13.04 4.63
C CYS A 709 -13.23 12.94 5.46
N GLU A 710 -13.33 12.42 6.68
CA GLU A 710 -12.23 12.14 7.63
C GLU A 710 -11.11 11.33 6.96
N HIS A 711 -11.52 10.41 6.08
CA HIS A 711 -10.65 9.74 5.13
C HIS A 711 -11.10 10.11 3.70
N PRO A 712 -10.52 11.16 3.08
CA PRO A 712 -10.97 11.60 1.77
C PRO A 712 -10.60 10.57 0.70
N HIS A 713 -11.60 9.81 0.23
CA HIS A 713 -11.45 8.88 -0.91
C HIS A 713 -10.84 9.55 -2.14
N CYS A 714 -11.19 10.82 -2.34
CA CYS A 714 -10.69 11.63 -3.44
C CYS A 714 -9.19 11.97 -3.34
N MET A 715 -8.59 11.93 -2.15
CA MET A 715 -7.18 12.27 -1.92
C MET A 715 -6.25 11.08 -2.17
N ALA A 716 -6.72 9.85 -1.89
CA ALA A 716 -5.89 8.64 -1.90
C ALA A 716 -5.16 8.39 -3.23
N ASP A 717 -5.79 8.69 -4.37
CA ASP A 717 -5.24 8.42 -5.71
C ASP A 717 -5.10 9.69 -6.57
N CYS A 718 -4.75 10.83 -5.99
CA CYS A 718 -4.46 12.04 -6.75
C CYS A 718 -3.02 12.00 -7.32
N PRO A 719 -2.79 11.76 -8.63
CA PRO A 719 -1.44 11.58 -9.17
C PRO A 719 -0.50 12.79 -8.99
N PRO A 720 -0.96 14.06 -9.17
CA PRO A 720 -0.13 15.22 -8.87
C PRO A 720 -0.12 15.59 -7.38
N ASN A 721 -0.85 14.86 -6.52
CA ASN A 721 -1.07 15.21 -5.12
C ASN A 721 -1.69 16.61 -4.93
N ALA A 722 -2.68 16.96 -5.77
CA ALA A 722 -3.35 18.27 -5.79
C ALA A 722 -4.49 18.42 -4.77
N ILE A 723 -4.82 17.37 -4.02
CA ILE A 723 -5.95 17.36 -3.07
C ILE A 723 -5.38 17.32 -1.67
N HIS A 724 -5.80 18.27 -0.84
CA HIS A 724 -5.23 18.50 0.48
C HIS A 724 -6.33 18.60 1.53
N ARG A 725 -5.94 18.42 2.79
CA ARG A 725 -6.77 18.72 3.95
C ARG A 725 -6.18 19.92 4.69
N GLY A 726 -7.02 20.93 4.92
CA GLY A 726 -6.68 22.11 5.69
C GLY A 726 -6.77 21.88 7.20
N PRO A 727 -6.41 22.90 8.00
CA PRO A 727 -6.34 22.79 9.46
C PRO A 727 -7.72 22.57 10.10
N ASP A 728 -8.79 23.01 9.44
CA ASP A 728 -10.16 22.92 9.94
C ASP A 728 -10.86 21.63 9.45
N GLY A 729 -10.10 20.69 8.88
CA GLY A 729 -10.60 19.42 8.37
C GLY A 729 -11.14 19.49 6.95
N GLU A 730 -11.13 20.67 6.32
CA GLU A 730 -11.66 20.87 4.98
C GLU A 730 -10.75 20.25 3.92
N VAL A 731 -11.32 19.35 3.12
CA VAL A 731 -10.63 18.84 1.93
C VAL A 731 -10.75 19.87 0.80
N PHE A 732 -9.66 20.27 0.14
CA PHE A 732 -9.64 21.23 -0.97
C PHE A 732 -8.70 20.78 -2.10
N ILE A 733 -8.82 21.42 -3.26
CA ILE A 733 -8.01 21.13 -4.45
C ILE A 733 -7.19 22.37 -4.79
N ASP A 734 -5.89 22.21 -4.97
CA ASP A 734 -5.00 23.32 -5.35
C ASP A 734 -4.77 23.40 -6.87
N GLU A 735 -3.91 24.34 -7.28
CA GLU A 735 -3.61 24.63 -8.68
C GLU A 735 -2.82 23.53 -9.41
N THR A 736 -2.23 22.56 -8.69
CA THR A 736 -1.48 21.46 -9.29
C THR A 736 -2.38 20.40 -9.93
N CYS A 737 -3.71 20.57 -9.87
CA CYS A 737 -4.68 19.69 -10.48
C CYS A 737 -4.50 19.61 -12.01
N ILE A 738 -4.20 18.42 -12.51
CA ILE A 738 -4.01 18.14 -13.94
C ILE A 738 -5.28 17.69 -14.67
N GLY A 739 -6.43 17.60 -13.97
CA GLY A 739 -7.70 17.26 -14.62
C GLY A 739 -7.94 15.78 -14.93
N CYS A 740 -7.19 14.84 -14.33
CA CYS A 740 -7.30 13.39 -14.60
C CYS A 740 -8.67 12.76 -14.21
N GLY A 741 -9.35 13.32 -13.21
CA GLY A 741 -10.66 12.81 -12.76
C GLY A 741 -10.61 11.58 -11.83
N ASN A 742 -9.43 11.12 -11.38
CA ASN A 742 -9.31 10.05 -10.37
C ASN A 742 -10.15 10.35 -9.13
N CYS A 743 -10.07 11.59 -8.64
CA CYS A 743 -10.84 12.05 -7.50
C CYS A 743 -12.36 11.96 -7.71
N GLN A 744 -12.85 12.21 -8.93
CA GLN A 744 -14.27 12.09 -9.26
C GLN A 744 -14.74 10.63 -9.21
N ARG A 745 -13.97 9.70 -9.78
CA ARG A 745 -14.30 8.26 -9.74
C ARG A 745 -14.23 7.68 -8.33
N ASN A 746 -13.26 8.14 -7.56
CA ASN A 746 -13.06 7.64 -6.20
C ASN A 746 -14.07 8.20 -5.21
N CYS A 747 -14.71 9.33 -5.49
CA CYS A 747 -15.71 9.88 -4.58
C CYS A 747 -16.97 9.00 -4.59
N PRO A 748 -17.26 8.25 -3.51
CA PRO A 748 -18.43 7.36 -3.49
C PRO A 748 -19.75 8.13 -3.52
N TYR A 749 -19.67 9.44 -3.31
CA TYR A 749 -20.81 10.33 -3.21
C TYR A 749 -21.09 11.17 -4.46
N GLY A 750 -20.24 11.07 -5.48
CA GLY A 750 -20.43 11.80 -6.74
C GLY A 750 -20.36 13.33 -6.63
N VAL A 751 -19.72 13.87 -5.58
CA VAL A 751 -19.73 15.33 -5.28
C VAL A 751 -18.66 16.12 -6.02
N ILE A 752 -17.76 15.45 -6.76
CA ILE A 752 -16.69 16.09 -7.52
C ILE A 752 -17.08 16.14 -8.99
N ARG A 753 -17.03 17.34 -9.58
CA ARG A 753 -17.32 17.57 -11.01
C ARG A 753 -16.04 17.93 -11.76
N MET A 754 -15.94 17.52 -13.01
CA MET A 754 -14.86 17.94 -13.90
C MET A 754 -15.41 18.99 -14.86
N ASP A 755 -15.00 20.25 -14.71
CA ASP A 755 -15.43 21.35 -15.58
C ASP A 755 -14.26 22.30 -15.88
N SER A 756 -14.37 23.03 -16.98
CA SER A 756 -13.43 24.07 -17.36
C SER A 756 -13.81 25.39 -16.69
N VAL A 757 -12.83 26.13 -16.19
CA VAL A 757 -13.03 27.46 -15.60
C VAL A 757 -13.73 28.38 -16.62
N PRO A 758 -14.89 28.97 -16.30
CA PRO A 758 -15.63 29.80 -17.24
C PRO A 758 -14.93 31.14 -17.47
N PRO A 759 -15.28 31.85 -18.56
CA PRO A 759 -14.83 33.23 -18.78
C PRO A 759 -15.27 34.14 -17.63
N GLU A 760 -14.44 35.13 -17.31
CA GLU A 760 -14.71 36.09 -16.24
C GLU A 760 -15.99 36.90 -16.55
N LYS A 761 -16.84 37.07 -15.53
CA LYS A 761 -18.11 37.79 -15.67
C LYS A 761 -17.93 39.30 -15.49
N PRO A 762 -18.78 40.13 -16.12
CA PRO A 762 -18.91 41.53 -15.74
C PRO A 762 -19.31 41.67 -14.26
N GLY A 763 -18.77 42.67 -13.58
CA GLY A 763 -19.07 42.91 -12.16
C GLY A 763 -20.56 43.21 -11.91
N LEU A 764 -21.01 42.98 -10.67
CA LEU A 764 -22.41 43.09 -10.26
C LEU A 764 -23.08 44.41 -10.68
N LEU A 765 -22.38 45.54 -10.55
CA LEU A 765 -22.88 46.86 -10.95
C LEU A 765 -23.07 46.98 -12.47
N GLN A 766 -22.22 46.36 -13.27
CA GLN A 766 -22.36 46.39 -14.73
C GLN A 766 -23.55 45.54 -15.20
N TRP A 767 -23.80 44.41 -14.53
CA TRP A 767 -24.99 43.62 -14.77
C TRP A 767 -26.26 44.38 -14.35
N LEU A 768 -26.29 44.93 -13.13
CA LEU A 768 -27.45 45.62 -12.58
C LEU A 768 -27.82 46.88 -13.36
N LEU A 769 -26.84 47.70 -13.74
CA LEU A 769 -27.08 49.00 -14.39
C LEU A 769 -27.18 48.91 -15.92
N PHE A 770 -26.52 47.94 -16.56
CA PHE A 770 -26.40 47.89 -18.02
C PHE A 770 -26.82 46.54 -18.63
N GLY A 771 -27.28 45.58 -17.83
CA GLY A 771 -27.67 44.25 -18.31
C GLY A 771 -26.53 43.47 -18.98
N ARG A 772 -25.27 43.83 -18.72
CA ARG A 772 -24.10 43.21 -19.35
C ARG A 772 -23.74 41.90 -18.63
N GLY A 773 -23.78 40.79 -19.39
CA GLY A 773 -23.35 39.48 -18.92
C GLY A 773 -24.42 38.67 -18.18
N PRO A 774 -24.07 37.46 -17.72
CA PRO A 774 -24.95 36.63 -16.92
C PRO A 774 -25.02 37.21 -15.50
N GLY A 775 -26.20 37.16 -14.88
CA GLY A 775 -26.38 37.62 -13.49
C GLY A 775 -25.62 36.77 -12.46
N PRO A 776 -25.88 37.00 -11.16
CA PRO A 776 -25.29 36.25 -10.06
C PRO A 776 -25.45 34.73 -10.22
N GLY A 777 -24.43 33.95 -9.85
CA GLY A 777 -24.45 32.49 -9.83
C GLY A 777 -23.63 31.80 -10.93
N GLU A 778 -23.99 30.60 -11.36
CA GLU A 778 -23.24 29.88 -12.42
C GLU A 778 -23.69 30.34 -13.83
N PRO A 779 -22.79 30.69 -14.76
CA PRO A 779 -23.19 31.11 -16.10
C PRO A 779 -23.70 29.93 -16.94
N SER A 780 -24.76 30.18 -17.72
CA SER A 780 -25.34 29.15 -18.60
C SER A 780 -24.32 28.60 -19.61
N LYS A 781 -24.43 27.30 -19.94
CA LYS A 781 -23.57 26.66 -20.96
C LYS A 781 -23.54 27.41 -22.28
N LYS A 782 -24.69 27.97 -22.70
CA LYS A 782 -24.81 28.80 -23.92
C LYS A 782 -23.96 30.07 -23.85
N TRP A 783 -23.95 30.74 -22.70
CA TRP A 783 -23.12 31.93 -22.49
C TRP A 783 -21.63 31.56 -22.47
N ARG A 784 -21.26 30.50 -21.74
CA ARG A 784 -19.88 29.98 -21.66
C ARG A 784 -19.34 29.65 -23.05
N HIS A 785 -20.08 28.89 -23.85
CA HIS A 785 -19.67 28.51 -25.21
C HIS A 785 -19.53 29.73 -26.15
N LYS A 786 -20.39 30.75 -26.01
CA LYS A 786 -20.33 31.95 -26.85
C LYS A 786 -19.12 32.85 -26.55
N HIS A 787 -18.63 32.82 -25.31
CA HIS A 787 -17.53 33.68 -24.85
C HIS A 787 -16.24 32.90 -24.55
N ALA A 788 -16.18 31.63 -24.96
CA ALA A 788 -14.96 30.84 -24.94
C ALA A 788 -14.02 31.29 -26.07
N GLU A 789 -12.72 31.23 -25.83
CA GLU A 789 -11.71 31.56 -26.84
C GLU A 789 -11.74 30.51 -27.97
N PRO A 790 -11.91 30.92 -29.25
CA PRO A 790 -11.95 29.98 -30.37
C PRO A 790 -10.62 29.21 -30.50
N GLY A 791 -10.68 27.87 -30.54
CA GLY A 791 -9.51 27.01 -30.79
C GLY A 791 -8.64 26.69 -29.57
N VAL A 792 -9.02 27.11 -28.35
CA VAL A 792 -8.31 26.79 -27.10
C VAL A 792 -9.17 25.88 -26.24
N GLU A 793 -8.86 24.58 -26.20
CA GLU A 793 -9.51 23.65 -25.28
C GLU A 793 -8.86 23.78 -23.89
N LYS A 794 -9.55 24.43 -22.96
CA LYS A 794 -9.06 24.58 -21.58
C LYS A 794 -9.17 23.24 -20.85
N PRO A 795 -8.12 22.79 -20.13
CA PRO A 795 -8.17 21.55 -19.37
C PRO A 795 -9.26 21.64 -18.30
N LYS A 796 -10.06 20.57 -18.17
CA LYS A 796 -11.05 20.45 -17.09
C LYS A 796 -10.33 20.35 -15.76
N LYS A 797 -10.79 21.08 -14.75
CA LYS A 797 -10.33 20.96 -13.38
C LYS A 797 -11.36 20.23 -12.54
N ALA A 798 -10.89 19.54 -11.52
CA ALA A 798 -11.76 18.96 -10.51
C ALA A 798 -12.34 20.08 -9.63
N ILE A 799 -13.64 20.05 -9.42
CA ILE A 799 -14.40 21.07 -8.69
C ILE A 799 -15.18 20.34 -7.61
N LYS A 800 -15.01 20.79 -6.38
CA LYS A 800 -15.73 20.32 -5.20
C LYS A 800 -15.76 21.41 -4.15
N CYS A 801 -16.72 21.35 -3.24
CA CYS A 801 -16.75 22.27 -2.09
C CYS A 801 -15.44 22.16 -1.29
N ASP A 802 -14.86 23.29 -0.90
CA ASP A 802 -13.63 23.45 -0.10
C ASP A 802 -13.93 24.21 1.20
N MET A 803 -15.20 24.24 1.63
CA MET A 803 -15.68 25.07 2.76
C MET A 803 -15.40 26.56 2.62
N CYS A 804 -15.16 27.06 1.40
CA CYS A 804 -14.71 28.43 1.18
C CYS A 804 -13.40 28.73 1.95
N SER A 805 -12.48 27.75 2.01
CA SER A 805 -11.15 27.92 2.62
C SER A 805 -10.47 29.18 2.07
N GLY A 806 -9.95 30.01 2.98
CA GLY A 806 -9.33 31.30 2.64
C GLY A 806 -10.29 32.47 2.39
N ILE A 807 -11.61 32.29 2.54
CA ILE A 807 -12.60 33.39 2.45
C ILE A 807 -13.09 33.77 3.86
N ASP A 808 -12.93 35.05 4.21
CA ASP A 808 -13.40 35.59 5.49
C ASP A 808 -14.92 35.40 5.68
N GLY A 809 -15.30 34.89 6.86
CA GLY A 809 -16.68 34.63 7.24
C GLY A 809 -17.20 33.21 6.96
N GLY A 810 -16.37 32.29 6.46
CA GLY A 810 -16.70 30.85 6.36
C GLY A 810 -17.40 30.40 5.06
N PRO A 811 -18.30 29.41 5.09
CA PRO A 811 -19.02 28.93 3.91
C PRO A 811 -20.05 29.93 3.35
N ALA A 812 -19.86 30.37 2.10
CA ALA A 812 -20.75 31.32 1.43
C ALA A 812 -22.20 30.82 1.30
N CYS A 813 -22.38 29.50 1.12
CA CYS A 813 -23.70 28.88 1.00
C CYS A 813 -24.58 29.02 2.25
N VAL A 814 -23.97 29.00 3.44
CA VAL A 814 -24.63 29.19 4.72
C VAL A 814 -24.94 30.67 4.93
N ARG A 815 -23.95 31.55 4.73
CA ARG A 815 -24.13 33.01 4.91
C ARG A 815 -25.19 33.60 4.00
N ALA A 816 -25.32 33.08 2.79
CA ALA A 816 -26.28 33.57 1.80
C ALA A 816 -27.70 33.04 2.04
N CYS A 817 -27.91 32.12 2.99
CA CYS A 817 -29.22 31.58 3.30
C CYS A 817 -30.05 32.58 4.13
N PRO A 818 -31.12 33.17 3.59
CA PRO A 818 -31.87 34.23 4.28
C PRO A 818 -32.70 33.71 5.46
N THR A 819 -33.03 32.42 5.47
CA THR A 819 -33.86 31.79 6.51
C THR A 819 -33.05 30.96 7.51
N GLY A 820 -31.74 30.82 7.30
CA GLY A 820 -30.89 29.91 8.09
C GLY A 820 -31.13 28.42 7.82
N ALA A 821 -31.86 28.06 6.76
CA ALA A 821 -32.15 26.67 6.40
C ALA A 821 -30.92 25.84 6.04
N ALA A 822 -29.88 26.46 5.44
CA ALA A 822 -28.65 25.78 5.08
C ALA A 822 -27.65 25.83 6.23
N ILE A 823 -27.33 24.68 6.80
CA ILE A 823 -26.43 24.54 7.96
C ILE A 823 -25.33 23.53 7.66
N ARG A 824 -24.15 23.73 8.25
CA ARG A 824 -23.05 22.77 8.21
C ARG A 824 -22.92 22.12 9.58
N VAL A 825 -22.85 20.79 9.58
CA VAL A 825 -23.01 19.99 10.79
C VAL A 825 -21.88 18.96 10.86
N ALA A 826 -21.20 18.90 12.00
CA ALA A 826 -20.23 17.85 12.31
C ALA A 826 -20.95 16.58 12.81
N PRO A 827 -20.36 15.37 12.67
CA PRO A 827 -20.99 14.13 13.12
C PRO A 827 -21.45 14.14 14.59
N GLU A 828 -20.70 14.77 15.49
CA GLU A 828 -21.07 14.88 16.92
C GLU A 828 -22.35 15.69 17.19
N ASP A 829 -22.64 16.69 16.36
CA ASP A 829 -23.79 17.59 16.55
C ASP A 829 -25.07 17.07 15.89
N PHE A 830 -24.98 15.93 15.20
CA PHE A 830 -26.08 15.39 14.42
C PHE A 830 -27.29 14.99 15.28
N LEU A 831 -27.06 14.37 16.45
CA LEU A 831 -28.15 14.03 17.37
C LEU A 831 -28.88 15.27 17.87
N THR A 832 -28.17 16.40 17.98
CA THR A 832 -28.75 17.70 18.35
C THR A 832 -29.61 18.24 17.21
N VAL A 833 -29.13 18.17 15.96
CA VAL A 833 -29.90 18.61 14.78
C VAL A 833 -31.16 17.77 14.58
N ALA A 834 -31.08 16.45 14.77
CA ALA A 834 -32.25 15.60 14.76
C ALA A 834 -33.25 15.96 15.88
N ARG A 835 -32.76 16.42 17.04
CA ARG A 835 -33.58 16.85 18.20
C ARG A 835 -34.27 18.20 18.00
N LEU A 836 -33.70 19.09 17.18
CA LEU A 836 -34.16 20.48 17.00
C LEU A 836 -35.60 20.61 16.47
N GLY A 837 -36.21 19.55 15.93
CA GLY A 837 -37.60 19.56 15.50
C GLY A 837 -38.65 19.64 16.63
N ARG A 838 -38.27 19.76 17.91
CA ARG A 838 -39.24 19.70 19.04
C ARG A 838 -39.08 20.71 20.17
N GLU A 839 -38.01 21.52 20.22
CA GLU A 839 -37.89 22.55 21.27
C GLU A 839 -38.49 23.92 20.88
N ALA A 840 -39.10 24.02 19.68
CA ALA A 840 -39.74 25.23 19.17
C ALA A 840 -41.28 25.22 19.24
N THR A 841 -41.90 24.44 20.13
CA THR A 841 -43.35 24.51 20.42
C THR A 841 -43.64 24.53 21.90
#